data_AF-A0A9W8XHF8-F1
#
_entry.id   AF-A0A9W8XHF8-F1
#
_cell.length_a   1.000
_cell.length_b   1.000
_cell.length_c   1.000
_cell.angle_alpha   90.00
_cell.angle_beta   90.00
_cell.angle_gamma   90.00
#
_symmetry.space_group_name_H-M   'P 1'
#
loop_
_entity.id
_entity.type
_entity.pdbx_description
1 polymer ?
#
loop_
_entity_poly.entity_id
_entity_poly.type
_entity_poly.pdbx_seq_one_letter_code
_entity_poly.pdbx_strand_id
1 'polypeptide(L)'
;MKALDFMEAVTALCALCLTSATPIAAQEHAFHPRIAAPADAATRMRVQFYSPTARDLPDSDWSRWPVSAWGSTTINNITFELESSTTLKGGEYKQQYRRPLPSIGERLVNQGITTETGNGTNSEITLTITGLPAGSHTLTTWHNTWEGIASPAILSITAAGKSVASGINQTSRVDNIYESGNSYIKFNVASSTTAVAIVYTPSGGDGRVFLNGIEIDGPSLVQQISFPSPANKDEWNDFEGTSSLAASWRAPSGELAPSYNVYVGTKPTSLESVATGIDTTSTTLTGLNTMDTFYWRVDVVAGNSTYIGRVYMFRGRQLAFPGAEGWGRFARGGRGGQVVKVTSLADSTDEGTLRYALTVATGPRIVIFDVAGVITTTSRMTINSQYITVAAQTAPGKGIVVQGYPVGLSGGTDVIIRHMRVRPGKISGETIDGMGMQGSNHCIFDRCSISWTIDESFSSRSANNITLQRTMISEPLNDAGHKNYPAGTQHGYAASIGGNVGSFHHNLIAHAEGRSWSMAGGLNDSAFFAGKLDIRNNVVYNFGDRTTDGGANQANFVNNYYKPGPNSTRTYDLNAQYEDAANGVQQYYCAGNSMVGKFDQNSTQVVDDGTGKTSDVACTATVTNGGVSYQKFFSSPFFESHVETQSSTEAYKRVVSDTGVRAPVMDDHDKRIVNETVAGTQTYKGSKTGKAGIIDDPADVGGLETFPTVTRASSWDADNDGIADWWDGSTGGEGYTAIEGYVNFMAEPHAFVSPGKSVTMDLIALLAAGFKSPTFAVSGSTKGKVAVSGGSATYTASSAAGIDYIDVAIEDSEGSTWTRKVGIAIFAGAESTQ
;
A
#
# COMPACT_ATOMS: atom_id res chain seq x y z
N MET A 1 9.98 -65.92 -10.59
CA MET A 1 11.20 -65.37 -9.98
C MET A 1 11.84 -64.44 -10.99
N LYS A 2 11.89 -63.12 -10.87
CA LYS A 2 11.29 -62.06 -10.02
C LYS A 2 11.45 -60.82 -10.95
N ALA A 3 10.48 -59.96 -11.30
CA ALA A 3 9.24 -59.53 -10.68
C ALA A 3 9.43 -59.26 -9.19
N LEU A 4 10.10 -58.15 -8.90
CA LEU A 4 10.21 -57.35 -7.66
C LEU A 4 11.52 -56.57 -7.86
N ASP A 5 11.44 -55.26 -8.07
CA ASP A 5 12.50 -54.26 -7.77
C ASP A 5 12.30 -52.92 -8.50
N PHE A 6 11.35 -52.82 -9.45
CA PHE A 6 11.05 -51.54 -10.12
C PHE A 6 9.70 -50.91 -9.70
N MET A 7 8.98 -51.52 -8.76
CA MET A 7 7.63 -51.09 -8.33
C MET A 7 7.57 -50.46 -6.93
N GLU A 8 8.72 -50.32 -6.24
CA GLU A 8 8.79 -49.69 -4.91
C GLU A 8 9.45 -48.30 -4.90
N ALA A 9 10.10 -47.86 -5.98
CA ALA A 9 10.70 -46.51 -6.04
C ALA A 9 9.80 -45.44 -6.68
N VAL A 10 8.77 -45.84 -7.44
CA VAL A 10 7.85 -44.90 -8.12
C VAL A 10 6.58 -44.61 -7.29
N THR A 11 6.36 -45.37 -6.22
CA THR A 11 5.20 -45.23 -5.32
C THR A 11 5.50 -44.36 -4.09
N ALA A 12 6.77 -43.97 -3.87
CA ALA A 12 7.19 -43.13 -2.74
C ALA A 12 7.32 -41.63 -3.08
N LEU A 13 7.21 -41.23 -4.35
CA LEU A 13 7.28 -39.82 -4.78
C LEU A 13 5.94 -39.20 -5.20
N CYS A 14 4.86 -40.00 -5.23
CA CYS A 14 3.50 -39.54 -5.60
C CYS A 14 2.49 -39.55 -4.43
N ALA A 15 2.94 -39.70 -3.19
CA ALA A 15 2.08 -39.77 -2.00
C ALA A 15 2.29 -38.61 -0.99
N LEU A 16 2.87 -37.48 -1.41
CA LEU A 16 3.10 -36.31 -0.56
C LEU A 16 2.43 -35.01 -1.03
N CYS A 17 1.50 -35.06 -1.99
CA CYS A 17 0.77 -33.88 -2.48
C CYS A 17 -0.76 -34.02 -2.46
N LEU A 18 -1.32 -34.86 -1.58
CA LEU A 18 -2.77 -34.97 -1.40
C LEU A 18 -3.09 -35.15 0.09
N THR A 19 -2.88 -34.08 0.88
CA THR A 19 -3.62 -33.93 2.14
C THR A 19 -4.85 -33.09 1.86
N SER A 20 -5.99 -33.78 1.88
CA SER A 20 -7.34 -33.24 2.01
C SER A 20 -7.39 -31.89 2.70
N ALA A 21 -7.83 -30.87 1.97
CA ALA A 21 -8.46 -29.69 2.54
C ALA A 21 -9.69 -30.19 3.31
N THR A 22 -9.52 -30.39 4.61
CA THR A 22 -10.64 -30.41 5.53
C THR A 22 -11.10 -28.96 5.64
N PRO A 23 -12.40 -28.66 5.51
CA PRO A 23 -12.86 -27.33 5.86
C PRO A 23 -12.55 -27.19 7.35
N ILE A 24 -11.70 -26.24 7.71
CA ILE A 24 -11.63 -25.74 9.07
C ILE A 24 -12.98 -25.06 9.31
N ALA A 25 -14.00 -25.86 9.60
CA ALA A 25 -15.12 -25.42 10.38
C ALA A 25 -14.51 -24.74 11.61
N ALA A 26 -14.97 -23.52 11.92
CA ALA A 26 -14.57 -22.75 13.07
C ALA A 26 -14.42 -23.67 14.29
N GLN A 27 -13.22 -24.17 14.53
CA GLN A 27 -12.87 -24.72 15.82
C GLN A 27 -12.85 -23.48 16.68
N GLU A 28 -13.88 -23.32 17.51
CA GLU A 28 -13.71 -22.61 18.77
C GLU A 28 -12.45 -23.22 19.40
N HIS A 29 -11.33 -22.55 19.22
CA HIS A 29 -10.10 -22.87 19.91
C HIS A 29 -10.42 -22.59 21.38
N ALA A 30 -10.84 -23.64 22.08
CA ALA A 30 -10.91 -23.66 23.51
C ALA A 30 -9.48 -23.44 24.02
N PHE A 31 -9.11 -22.16 24.19
CA PHE A 31 -7.92 -21.77 24.92
C PHE A 31 -7.96 -22.51 26.26
N HIS A 32 -6.92 -23.28 26.58
CA HIS A 32 -6.65 -23.64 27.98
C HIS A 32 -6.80 -22.38 28.83
N PRO A 33 -7.33 -22.44 30.06
CA PRO A 33 -7.65 -21.25 30.83
C PRO A 33 -6.40 -20.39 31.01
N ARG A 34 -6.26 -19.36 30.17
CA ARG A 34 -5.16 -18.41 30.22
C ARG A 34 -5.49 -17.40 31.32
N ILE A 35 -4.48 -17.04 32.09
CA ILE A 35 -4.61 -16.03 33.13
C ILE A 35 -4.78 -14.68 32.45
N ALA A 36 -5.84 -13.95 32.80
CA ALA A 36 -6.06 -12.60 32.34
C ALA A 36 -4.94 -11.67 32.81
N ALA A 37 -4.50 -10.79 31.91
CA ALA A 37 -3.49 -9.79 32.23
C ALA A 37 -3.95 -8.88 33.39
N PRO A 38 -3.08 -8.53 34.34
CA PRO A 38 -3.42 -7.59 35.38
C PRO A 38 -3.80 -6.23 34.78
N ALA A 39 -4.82 -5.60 35.37
CA ALA A 39 -5.27 -4.27 35.00
C ALA A 39 -4.23 -3.22 35.38
N ASP A 40 -4.13 -2.17 34.57
CA ASP A 40 -3.29 -1.01 34.85
C ASP A 40 -3.89 -0.13 35.95
N ALA A 41 -3.09 0.79 36.49
CA ALA A 41 -3.60 1.80 37.40
C ALA A 41 -4.68 2.64 36.69
N ALA A 42 -5.83 2.84 37.35
CA ALA A 42 -6.95 3.60 36.77
C ALA A 42 -6.60 5.07 36.46
N THR A 43 -5.54 5.59 37.08
CA THR A 43 -5.01 6.94 36.88
C THR A 43 -3.93 7.01 35.79
N ARG A 44 -3.45 5.88 35.25
CA ARG A 44 -2.40 5.90 34.23
C ARG A 44 -2.90 6.61 32.98
N MET A 45 -2.17 7.64 32.56
CA MET A 45 -2.52 8.40 31.36
C MET A 45 -1.28 8.94 30.67
N ARG A 46 -1.40 9.14 29.37
CA ARG A 46 -0.34 9.62 28.49
C ARG A 46 -0.83 10.84 27.72
N VAL A 47 -0.08 11.93 27.82
CA VAL A 47 -0.42 13.21 27.18
C VAL A 47 0.74 13.69 26.32
N GLN A 48 0.46 13.92 25.05
CA GLN A 48 1.39 14.53 24.10
C GLN A 48 1.18 16.05 24.07
N PHE A 49 2.27 16.80 24.20
CA PHE A 49 2.24 18.24 23.95
C PHE A 49 2.28 18.47 22.44
N TYR A 50 1.19 18.99 21.89
CA TYR A 50 1.03 19.22 20.46
C TYR A 50 1.36 20.67 20.12
N SER A 51 2.33 20.84 19.20
CA SER A 51 2.69 22.15 18.69
C SER A 51 1.68 22.60 17.62
N PRO A 52 1.11 23.82 17.70
CA PRO A 52 0.21 24.33 16.67
C PRO A 52 0.85 24.58 15.30
N THR A 53 2.19 24.59 15.23
CA THR A 53 2.93 24.68 13.97
C THR A 53 3.32 23.32 13.40
N ALA A 54 3.02 22.23 14.13
CA ALA A 54 3.28 20.87 13.70
C ALA A 54 2.13 20.31 12.86
N ARG A 55 2.43 19.37 11.96
CA ARG A 55 1.37 18.70 11.17
C ARG A 55 0.44 17.95 12.13
N ASP A 56 -0.86 18.10 11.89
CA ASP A 56 -1.86 17.36 12.66
C ASP A 56 -1.85 15.88 12.25
N LEU A 57 -1.21 15.03 13.06
CA LEU A 57 -1.15 13.58 12.87
C LEU A 57 -1.64 12.90 14.16
N PRO A 58 -2.84 12.28 14.17
CA PRO A 58 -3.34 11.61 15.37
C PRO A 58 -2.47 10.42 15.77
N ASP A 59 -2.34 10.20 17.07
CA ASP A 59 -1.74 9.01 17.68
C ASP A 59 -2.70 8.49 18.76
N SER A 60 -3.30 7.32 18.50
CA SER A 60 -4.29 6.71 19.39
C SER A 60 -3.77 6.40 20.79
N ASP A 61 -2.46 6.32 20.96
CA ASP A 61 -1.83 5.88 22.20
C ASP A 61 -1.64 7.04 23.19
N TRP A 62 -1.93 8.27 22.75
CA TRP A 62 -1.69 9.52 23.48
C TRP A 62 -2.90 10.44 23.42
N SER A 63 -3.33 10.95 24.57
CA SER A 63 -4.23 12.11 24.60
C SER A 63 -3.45 13.35 24.14
N ARG A 64 -4.09 14.23 23.38
CA ARG A 64 -3.39 15.39 22.78
C ARG A 64 -3.76 16.67 23.49
N TRP A 65 -2.75 17.47 23.81
CA TRP A 65 -2.91 18.82 24.32
C TRP A 65 -2.37 19.83 23.30
N PRO A 66 -3.24 20.53 22.54
CA PRO A 66 -2.81 21.62 21.66
C PRO A 66 -2.41 22.83 22.50
N VAL A 67 -1.12 23.15 22.52
CA VAL A 67 -0.58 24.21 23.41
C VAL A 67 -0.74 25.62 22.81
N SER A 68 -1.37 25.77 21.62
CA SER A 68 -1.73 27.06 21.00
C SER A 68 -2.61 27.98 21.85
N ALA A 69 -3.19 27.49 22.95
CA ALA A 69 -4.04 28.25 23.86
C ALA A 69 -3.38 28.55 25.23
N TRP A 70 -2.07 28.27 25.39
CA TRP A 70 -1.16 28.85 26.39
C TRP A 70 -1.66 28.92 27.84
N GLY A 71 -2.19 27.84 28.39
CA GLY A 71 -2.36 27.85 29.83
C GLY A 71 -2.91 26.60 30.43
N SER A 72 -3.91 25.96 29.82
CA SER A 72 -4.63 24.86 30.47
C SER A 72 -5.27 23.88 29.49
N THR A 73 -5.38 22.61 29.88
CA THR A 73 -6.31 21.64 29.28
C THR A 73 -6.86 20.73 30.37
N THR A 74 -8.01 20.10 30.12
CA THR A 74 -8.54 19.07 31.01
C THR A 74 -8.76 17.79 30.22
N ILE A 75 -8.17 16.70 30.71
CA ILE A 75 -8.27 15.35 30.11
C ILE A 75 -8.63 14.39 31.24
N ASN A 76 -9.69 13.61 31.06
CA ASN A 76 -10.18 12.64 32.07
C ASN A 76 -10.33 13.24 33.49
N ASN A 77 -10.88 14.45 33.59
CA ASN A 77 -11.06 15.22 34.84
C ASN A 77 -9.75 15.65 35.53
N ILE A 78 -8.61 15.55 34.85
CA ILE A 78 -7.33 16.09 35.31
C ILE A 78 -7.00 17.32 34.49
N THR A 79 -6.81 18.44 35.18
CA THR A 79 -6.44 19.72 34.58
C THR A 79 -4.91 19.86 34.62
N PHE A 80 -4.34 20.20 33.47
CA PHE A 80 -2.93 20.46 33.28
C PHE A 80 -2.74 21.91 32.89
N GLU A 81 -1.79 22.59 33.50
CA GLU A 81 -1.46 23.98 33.19
C GLU A 81 0.02 24.17 32.97
N LEU A 82 0.39 24.97 31.96
CA LEU A 82 1.79 25.26 31.62
C LEU A 82 2.06 26.76 31.77
N GLU A 83 3.04 27.08 32.60
CA GLU A 83 3.50 28.44 32.85
C GLU A 83 5.01 28.54 32.64
N SER A 84 5.51 29.72 32.27
CA SER A 84 6.93 30.00 32.10
C SER A 84 7.20 31.47 32.38
N SER A 85 8.42 31.80 32.81
CA SER A 85 8.87 33.19 32.99
C SER A 85 9.07 33.93 31.66
N THR A 86 9.12 33.20 30.55
CA THR A 86 9.21 33.71 29.18
C THR A 86 8.14 33.09 28.28
N THR A 87 7.94 33.66 27.08
CA THR A 87 7.04 33.13 26.07
C THR A 87 7.39 31.67 25.76
N LEU A 88 6.43 30.75 25.86
CA LEU A 88 6.63 29.38 25.37
C LEU A 88 6.71 29.38 23.82
N LYS A 89 7.14 28.30 23.21
CA LYS A 89 7.20 28.13 21.75
C LYS A 89 7.09 26.66 21.42
N GLY A 90 6.26 26.32 20.43
CA GLY A 90 6.17 24.97 19.89
C GLY A 90 7.01 24.77 18.63
N GLY A 91 7.40 23.53 18.37
CA GLY A 91 8.02 23.13 17.11
C GLY A 91 8.06 21.61 16.90
N GLU A 92 8.54 21.22 15.71
CA GLU A 92 8.69 19.83 15.29
C GLU A 92 10.02 19.62 14.55
N TYR A 93 10.61 18.43 14.68
CA TYR A 93 11.65 17.97 13.78
C TYR A 93 10.96 17.38 12.55
N LYS A 94 10.69 18.26 11.58
CA LYS A 94 9.89 17.97 10.37
C LYS A 94 10.26 16.64 9.70
N GLN A 95 11.55 16.36 9.56
CA GLN A 95 12.03 15.16 8.87
C GLN A 95 11.60 13.87 9.57
N GLN A 96 11.69 13.78 10.90
CA GLN A 96 11.33 12.56 11.62
C GLN A 96 9.82 12.49 11.90
N TYR A 97 9.23 13.62 12.29
CA TYR A 97 7.82 13.68 12.67
C TYR A 97 6.88 13.30 11.51
N ARG A 98 7.30 13.55 10.26
CA ARG A 98 6.50 13.29 9.06
C ARG A 98 6.73 11.90 8.46
N ARG A 99 7.61 11.07 9.04
CA ARG A 99 7.85 9.72 8.53
C ARG A 99 6.63 8.84 8.80
N PRO A 100 6.29 7.94 7.85
CA PRO A 100 5.34 6.86 8.11
C PRO A 100 6.02 5.82 9.02
N LEU A 101 6.00 6.06 10.33
CA LEU A 101 6.56 5.16 11.34
C LEU A 101 5.46 4.51 12.19
N PRO A 102 5.66 3.24 12.60
CA PRO A 102 4.91 2.63 13.68
C PRO A 102 5.21 3.41 14.99
N SER A 103 4.27 4.23 15.46
CA SER A 103 4.49 5.15 16.60
C SER A 103 3.83 4.63 17.89
N ILE A 104 4.62 4.46 18.96
CA ILE A 104 4.23 4.41 20.39
C ILE A 104 4.56 5.71 21.13
N GLY A 105 5.08 6.70 20.41
CA GLY A 105 5.64 7.93 20.97
C GLY A 105 6.90 8.40 20.25
N GLU A 106 7.38 7.74 19.21
CA GLU A 106 8.44 8.25 18.33
C GLU A 106 8.06 9.63 17.79
N ARG A 107 6.77 9.85 17.49
CA ARG A 107 6.24 11.19 17.15
C ARG A 107 6.21 12.15 18.34
N LEU A 108 6.02 11.65 19.57
CA LEU A 108 6.06 12.45 20.81
C LEU A 108 7.38 13.20 20.89
N VAL A 109 8.50 12.50 20.86
CA VAL A 109 9.82 13.07 21.13
C VAL A 109 10.33 13.96 20.01
N ASN A 110 9.69 13.96 18.84
CA ASN A 110 10.05 14.80 17.70
C ASN A 110 9.21 16.09 17.57
N GLN A 111 8.36 16.40 18.55
CA GLN A 111 7.68 17.69 18.68
C GLN A 111 7.58 18.08 20.15
N GLY A 112 7.17 19.31 20.45
CA GLY A 112 6.86 19.69 21.82
C GLY A 112 6.86 21.19 22.03
N ILE A 113 7.10 21.59 23.28
CA ILE A 113 7.12 22.98 23.75
C ILE A 113 8.44 23.28 24.44
N THR A 114 8.92 24.50 24.23
CA THR A 114 10.11 25.06 24.87
C THR A 114 9.86 26.52 25.24
N THR A 115 10.83 27.18 25.87
CA THR A 115 10.85 28.62 26.12
C THR A 115 11.53 29.36 24.96
N GLU A 116 11.03 30.52 24.57
CA GLU A 116 11.65 31.40 23.58
C GLU A 116 12.92 32.06 24.17
N THR A 117 13.98 32.20 23.36
CA THR A 117 15.26 32.74 23.82
C THR A 117 15.18 34.23 24.14
N GLY A 118 14.95 34.56 25.41
CA GLY A 118 15.26 35.88 25.95
C GLY A 118 16.67 35.92 26.53
N ASN A 119 17.69 36.20 25.71
CA ASN A 119 19.03 36.66 26.16
C ASN A 119 19.90 35.70 27.00
N GLY A 120 19.82 34.38 26.83
CA GLY A 120 20.73 33.44 27.52
C GLY A 120 20.49 33.30 29.03
N THR A 121 19.29 33.64 29.49
CA THR A 121 18.83 33.37 30.87
C THR A 121 18.13 32.02 30.95
N ASN A 122 18.40 31.27 32.02
CA ASN A 122 17.70 30.01 32.31
C ASN A 122 16.21 30.29 32.46
N SER A 123 15.39 29.73 31.56
CA SER A 123 13.95 29.93 31.53
C SER A 123 13.24 28.66 32.00
N GLU A 124 12.59 28.74 33.15
CA GLU A 124 11.90 27.61 33.78
C GLU A 124 10.53 27.37 33.13
N ILE A 125 10.07 26.12 33.13
CA ILE A 125 8.69 25.78 32.80
C ILE A 125 8.06 25.11 34.02
N THR A 126 6.86 25.57 34.41
CA THR A 126 6.04 24.97 35.46
C THR A 126 4.87 24.23 34.83
N LEU A 127 4.75 22.94 35.13
CA LEU A 127 3.57 22.12 34.85
C LEU A 127 2.76 21.99 36.14
N THR A 128 1.55 22.54 36.18
CA THR A 128 0.63 22.39 37.30
C THR A 128 -0.40 21.32 36.98
N ILE A 129 -0.61 20.38 37.90
CA ILE A 129 -1.59 19.28 37.76
C ILE A 129 -2.62 19.38 38.87
N THR A 130 -3.90 19.37 38.52
CA THR A 130 -5.05 19.37 39.45
C THR A 130 -6.03 18.26 39.06
N GLY A 131 -6.72 17.63 40.02
CA GLY A 131 -7.71 16.57 39.75
C GLY A 131 -7.24 15.15 40.04
N LEU A 132 -5.94 14.93 40.32
CA LEU A 132 -5.41 13.63 40.74
C LEU A 132 -6.00 13.19 42.09
N PRO A 133 -6.37 11.90 42.29
CA PRO A 133 -6.82 11.41 43.59
C PRO A 133 -5.81 11.67 44.72
N ALA A 134 -6.27 11.66 45.98
CA ALA A 134 -5.34 11.74 47.11
C ALA A 134 -4.45 10.49 47.13
N GLY A 135 -3.13 10.67 47.20
CA GLY A 135 -2.20 9.53 47.16
C GLY A 135 -0.81 9.87 46.61
N SER A 136 -0.04 8.82 46.37
CA SER A 136 1.29 8.91 45.74
C SER A 136 1.15 8.68 44.25
N HIS A 137 1.82 9.52 43.46
CA HIS A 137 1.78 9.51 42.01
C HIS A 137 3.19 9.53 41.42
N THR A 138 3.31 9.04 40.19
CA THR A 138 4.52 9.14 39.38
C THR A 138 4.27 10.00 38.15
N LEU A 139 5.32 10.68 37.67
CA LEU A 139 5.30 11.39 36.41
C LEU A 139 6.59 11.12 35.64
N THR A 140 6.43 10.58 34.43
CA THR A 140 7.47 10.58 33.41
C THR A 140 7.28 11.77 32.49
N THR A 141 8.36 12.49 32.19
CA THR A 141 8.36 13.59 31.21
C THR A 141 9.50 13.41 30.22
N TRP A 142 9.22 13.60 28.93
CA TRP A 142 10.21 13.51 27.86
C TRP A 142 10.83 14.87 27.52
N HIS A 143 12.14 14.87 27.28
CA HIS A 143 13.02 16.02 27.08
C HIS A 143 13.98 15.80 25.89
N ASN A 144 13.50 16.13 24.68
CA ASN A 144 14.21 16.00 23.43
C ASN A 144 14.00 17.26 22.58
N THR A 145 15.09 17.91 22.18
CA THR A 145 15.00 19.09 21.31
C THR A 145 14.88 18.69 19.84
N TRP A 146 13.95 19.32 19.13
CA TRP A 146 13.82 19.22 17.68
C TRP A 146 14.78 20.16 16.92
N GLU A 147 15.38 21.13 17.60
CA GLU A 147 16.20 22.17 16.96
C GLU A 147 17.61 21.68 16.59
N GLY A 148 18.04 20.49 17.03
CA GLY A 148 19.36 19.94 16.70
C GLY A 148 20.48 20.60 17.50
N ILE A 149 20.21 20.94 18.76
CA ILE A 149 21.16 21.61 19.65
C ILE A 149 22.25 20.61 20.05
N ALA A 150 23.51 21.00 19.91
CA ALA A 150 24.65 20.13 20.23
C ALA A 150 24.84 19.91 21.73
N SER A 151 24.47 20.90 22.56
CA SER A 151 24.59 20.84 24.02
C SER A 151 23.34 21.43 24.71
N PRO A 152 22.24 20.68 24.75
CA PRO A 152 21.04 21.08 25.50
C PRO A 152 21.35 21.29 27.00
N ALA A 153 20.59 22.17 27.66
CA ALA A 153 20.70 22.38 29.11
C ALA A 153 20.42 21.10 29.91
N ILE A 154 20.96 21.04 31.14
CA ILE A 154 20.65 19.98 32.11
C ILE A 154 19.54 20.47 33.05
N LEU A 155 18.57 19.63 33.38
CA LEU A 155 17.42 20.00 34.20
C LEU A 155 17.56 19.58 35.66
N SER A 156 17.00 20.42 36.54
CA SER A 156 16.60 20.08 37.89
C SER A 156 15.08 20.26 38.03
N ILE A 157 14.46 19.46 38.90
CA ILE A 157 13.01 19.37 39.00
C ILE A 157 12.58 19.50 40.46
N THR A 158 11.63 20.39 40.71
CA THR A 158 10.91 20.45 41.98
C THR A 158 9.44 20.06 41.79
N ALA A 159 8.84 19.43 42.80
CA ALA A 159 7.41 19.15 42.86
C ALA A 159 6.87 19.63 44.20
N ALA A 160 5.81 20.46 44.17
CA ALA A 160 5.28 21.13 45.36
C ALA A 160 6.38 21.84 46.20
N GLY A 161 7.31 22.50 45.51
CA GLY A 161 8.43 23.25 46.11
C GLY A 161 9.56 22.40 46.69
N LYS A 162 9.55 21.07 46.52
CA LYS A 162 10.63 20.18 46.99
C LYS A 162 11.43 19.65 45.81
N SER A 163 12.76 19.61 45.93
CA SER A 163 13.62 18.97 44.93
C SER A 163 13.32 17.48 44.84
N VAL A 164 13.02 16.99 43.63
CA VAL A 164 12.68 15.59 43.35
C VAL A 164 13.60 14.94 42.33
N ALA A 165 14.28 15.72 41.49
CA ALA A 165 15.31 15.21 40.58
C ALA A 165 16.31 16.31 40.19
N SER A 166 17.51 15.91 39.79
CA SER A 166 18.57 16.81 39.30
C SER A 166 19.49 16.07 38.34
N GLY A 167 20.16 16.81 37.45
CA GLY A 167 21.11 16.20 36.52
C GLY A 167 20.44 15.50 35.33
N ILE A 168 19.22 15.89 34.99
CA ILE A 168 18.47 15.26 33.90
C ILE A 168 18.97 15.80 32.55
N ASN A 169 19.50 14.91 31.72
CA ASN A 169 19.97 15.25 30.39
C ASN A 169 18.78 15.36 29.42
N GLN A 170 18.80 16.42 28.61
CA GLN A 170 17.92 16.54 27.45
C GLN A 170 18.67 16.02 26.22
N THR A 171 17.98 15.27 25.36
CA THR A 171 18.56 14.75 24.12
C THR A 171 18.27 15.66 22.94
N SER A 172 18.92 15.41 21.80
CA SER A 172 18.77 16.20 20.58
C SER A 172 18.43 15.30 19.41
N ARG A 173 17.23 15.46 18.84
CA ARG A 173 16.71 14.72 17.68
C ARG A 173 16.83 13.19 17.80
N VAL A 174 16.75 12.65 19.02
CA VAL A 174 16.54 11.21 19.22
C VAL A 174 15.14 10.86 18.73
N ASP A 175 15.00 9.78 17.98
CA ASP A 175 13.79 9.44 17.25
C ASP A 175 12.90 8.39 17.92
N ASN A 176 13.27 7.94 19.13
CA ASN A 176 12.52 6.96 19.91
C ASN A 176 12.38 7.39 21.38
N ILE A 177 11.31 6.93 22.03
CA ILE A 177 11.02 7.28 23.43
C ILE A 177 11.97 6.64 24.45
N TYR A 178 12.62 5.54 24.08
CA TYR A 178 13.39 4.71 25.00
C TYR A 178 14.77 5.31 25.29
N GLU A 179 15.37 5.97 24.28
CA GLU A 179 16.70 6.57 24.36
C GLU A 179 16.64 8.09 24.45
N SER A 180 15.47 8.69 24.26
CA SER A 180 15.28 10.12 24.49
C SER A 180 15.44 10.49 25.96
N GLY A 181 15.94 11.70 26.20
CA GLY A 181 16.06 12.28 27.54
C GLY A 181 14.70 12.27 28.22
N ASN A 182 14.65 11.84 29.47
CA ASN A 182 13.42 11.77 30.24
C ASN A 182 13.71 11.94 31.74
N SER A 183 12.70 12.38 32.47
CA SER A 183 12.69 12.39 33.94
C SER A 183 11.59 11.48 34.46
N TYR A 184 11.82 10.86 35.62
CA TYR A 184 10.82 10.10 36.37
C TYR A 184 10.81 10.57 37.81
N ILE A 185 9.70 11.15 38.26
CA ILE A 185 9.57 11.71 39.61
C ILE A 185 8.40 11.05 40.36
N LYS A 186 8.48 11.09 41.70
CA LYS A 186 7.39 10.73 42.61
C LYS A 186 6.95 11.94 43.39
N PHE A 187 5.65 12.12 43.56
CA PHE A 187 5.08 13.20 44.36
C PHE A 187 3.78 12.73 45.03
N ASN A 188 3.30 13.49 46.01
CA ASN A 188 2.07 13.19 46.72
C ASN A 188 1.04 14.28 46.49
N VAL A 189 -0.21 13.87 46.31
CA VAL A 189 -1.38 14.73 46.17
C VAL A 189 -2.22 14.60 47.44
N ALA A 190 -2.54 15.71 48.09
CA ALA A 190 -3.30 15.69 49.34
C ALA A 190 -4.80 15.45 49.13
N SER A 191 -5.35 16.01 48.05
CA SER A 191 -6.75 15.87 47.64
C SER A 191 -6.88 16.19 46.15
N SER A 192 -7.99 15.80 45.51
CA SER A 192 -8.22 16.08 44.08
C SER A 192 -8.33 17.55 43.73
N THR A 193 -8.60 18.42 44.70
CA THR A 193 -8.59 19.88 44.51
C THR A 193 -7.21 20.51 44.72
N THR A 194 -6.21 19.74 45.16
CA THR A 194 -4.85 20.24 45.40
C THR A 194 -4.07 20.28 44.09
N ALA A 195 -3.71 21.48 43.65
CA ALA A 195 -2.79 21.68 42.56
C ALA A 195 -1.36 21.31 42.98
N VAL A 196 -0.66 20.54 42.14
CA VAL A 196 0.77 20.25 42.30
C VAL A 196 1.55 20.93 41.18
N ALA A 197 2.36 21.92 41.55
CA ALA A 197 3.29 22.57 40.63
C ALA A 197 4.59 21.77 40.51
N ILE A 198 4.97 21.44 39.27
CA ILE A 198 6.18 20.72 38.91
C ILE A 198 7.04 21.66 38.07
N VAL A 199 8.14 22.13 38.65
CA VAL A 199 9.00 23.17 38.04
C VAL A 199 10.24 22.51 37.46
N TYR A 200 10.47 22.70 36.17
CA TYR A 200 11.67 22.30 35.44
C TYR A 200 12.60 23.51 35.30
N THR A 201 13.76 23.46 35.94
CA THR A 201 14.76 24.53 35.93
C THR A 201 15.98 24.10 35.11
N PRO A 202 16.30 24.76 33.98
CA PRO A 202 17.46 24.44 33.18
C PRO A 202 18.75 25.04 33.77
N SER A 203 19.88 24.40 33.49
CA SER A 203 21.21 24.87 33.86
C SER A 203 22.24 24.55 32.78
N GLY A 204 23.07 25.55 32.43
CA GLY A 204 24.04 25.44 31.35
C GLY A 204 23.42 25.26 29.96
N GLY A 205 24.23 24.85 28.98
CA GLY A 205 23.78 24.58 27.62
C GLY A 205 23.08 25.79 26.98
N ASP A 206 21.91 25.55 26.38
CA ASP A 206 21.08 26.59 25.75
C ASP A 206 20.11 27.29 26.72
N GLY A 207 20.13 26.94 28.01
CA GLY A 207 19.32 27.58 29.06
C GLY A 207 17.81 27.35 28.95
N ARG A 208 17.37 26.34 28.18
CA ARG A 208 15.94 26.07 27.92
C ARG A 208 15.50 24.70 28.38
N VAL A 209 14.19 24.59 28.63
CA VAL A 209 13.49 23.33 28.88
C VAL A 209 12.78 22.90 27.61
N PHE A 210 12.89 21.63 27.23
CA PHE A 210 12.10 20.99 26.20
C PHE A 210 11.15 19.98 26.86
N LEU A 211 9.86 20.12 26.58
CA LEU A 211 8.82 19.21 27.03
C LEU A 211 8.12 18.62 25.80
N ASN A 212 8.17 17.30 25.64
CA ASN A 212 7.55 16.61 24.50
C ASN A 212 6.20 15.97 24.87
N GLY A 213 6.11 15.43 26.09
CA GLY A 213 4.89 14.83 26.64
C GLY A 213 5.11 14.26 28.02
N ILE A 214 4.05 13.68 28.59
CA ILE A 214 4.02 13.15 29.95
C ILE A 214 3.28 11.82 30.06
N GLU A 215 3.68 10.99 31.02
CA GLU A 215 2.97 9.78 31.45
C GLU A 215 2.80 9.80 32.97
N ILE A 216 1.56 9.78 33.46
CA ILE A 216 1.22 9.71 34.89
C ILE A 216 1.05 8.26 35.30
N ASP A 217 1.51 7.90 36.50
CA ASP A 217 1.31 6.60 37.17
C ASP A 217 1.76 5.37 36.35
N GLY A 218 2.64 5.59 35.37
CA GLY A 218 3.37 4.54 34.67
C GLY A 218 4.68 4.20 35.40
N PRO A 219 5.26 3.00 35.14
CA PRO A 219 6.61 2.68 35.61
C PRO A 219 7.67 3.55 34.92
N SER A 220 8.85 3.66 35.52
CA SER A 220 9.97 4.35 34.87
C SER A 220 10.41 3.61 33.60
N LEU A 221 10.95 4.33 32.61
CA LEU A 221 11.41 3.70 31.36
C LEU A 221 12.55 2.70 31.58
N VAL A 222 13.40 2.91 32.58
CA VAL A 222 14.49 1.97 32.92
C VAL A 222 13.97 0.67 33.53
N GLN A 223 12.70 0.61 33.93
CA GLN A 223 12.03 -0.55 34.51
C GLN A 223 11.13 -1.29 33.50
N GLN A 224 11.08 -0.78 32.27
CA GLN A 224 10.28 -1.33 31.18
C GLN A 224 11.18 -1.95 30.11
N ILE A 225 10.59 -2.82 29.30
CA ILE A 225 11.24 -3.29 28.08
C ILE A 225 11.39 -2.14 27.06
N SER A 226 12.31 -2.29 26.12
CA SER A 226 12.47 -1.38 24.99
C SER A 226 12.59 -2.13 23.67
N PHE A 227 12.35 -1.43 22.56
CA PHE A 227 12.45 -1.98 21.20
C PHE A 227 11.70 -3.32 21.01
N PRO A 228 10.37 -3.34 21.27
CA PRO A 228 9.55 -4.53 21.07
C PRO A 228 9.46 -4.91 19.59
N SER A 229 9.51 -6.20 19.30
CA SER A 229 9.18 -6.82 18.02
C SER A 229 8.13 -7.91 18.26
N PRO A 230 6.98 -7.94 17.57
CA PRO A 230 6.53 -6.96 16.56
C PRO A 230 6.36 -5.56 17.13
N ALA A 231 6.77 -4.55 16.36
CA ALA A 231 6.63 -3.16 16.76
C ALA A 231 5.15 -2.74 16.80
N ASN A 232 4.83 -1.70 17.57
CA ASN A 232 3.45 -1.19 17.63
C ASN A 232 3.00 -0.62 16.28
N LYS A 233 1.81 -0.99 15.84
CA LYS A 233 1.27 -0.66 14.50
C LYS A 233 2.14 -1.22 13.38
N ASP A 234 2.93 -2.27 13.64
CA ASP A 234 3.43 -3.11 12.56
C ASP A 234 2.27 -3.97 12.05
N GLU A 235 1.76 -3.61 10.89
CA GLU A 235 0.60 -4.26 10.28
C GLU A 235 0.97 -5.25 9.18
N TRP A 236 2.27 -5.44 8.92
CA TRP A 236 2.76 -6.25 7.80
C TRP A 236 3.64 -7.42 8.26
N ASN A 237 3.40 -7.95 9.47
CA ASN A 237 4.13 -9.10 9.99
C ASN A 237 3.85 -10.34 9.14
N ASP A 238 4.90 -11.05 8.74
CA ASP A 238 4.75 -12.36 8.11
C ASP A 238 4.59 -13.43 9.18
N PHE A 239 3.52 -14.21 9.11
CA PHE A 239 3.33 -15.39 9.97
C PHE A 239 3.86 -16.66 9.31
N GLU A 240 4.40 -16.57 8.09
CA GLU A 240 5.02 -17.68 7.35
C GLU A 240 4.06 -18.88 7.15
N GLY A 241 2.76 -18.59 6.99
CA GLY A 241 1.71 -19.61 6.89
C GLY A 241 1.40 -20.32 8.21
N THR A 242 1.88 -19.81 9.34
CA THR A 242 1.60 -20.33 10.68
C THR A 242 0.58 -19.48 11.44
N SER A 243 0.15 -19.94 12.62
CA SER A 243 -0.69 -19.18 13.57
C SER A 243 0.16 -18.58 14.71
N SER A 244 1.41 -18.22 14.40
CA SER A 244 2.40 -17.77 15.40
C SER A 244 3.35 -16.72 14.86
N LEU A 245 3.97 -15.96 15.77
CA LEU A 245 4.94 -14.93 15.44
C LEU A 245 6.01 -14.87 16.54
N ALA A 246 7.28 -14.79 16.13
CA ALA A 246 8.38 -14.55 17.06
C ALA A 246 8.26 -13.15 17.67
N ALA A 247 8.35 -13.06 18.99
CA ALA A 247 8.37 -11.80 19.71
C ALA A 247 9.68 -11.64 20.49
N SER A 248 10.22 -10.42 20.51
CA SER A 248 11.45 -10.08 21.21
C SER A 248 11.46 -8.65 21.71
N TRP A 249 12.33 -8.37 22.67
CA TRP A 249 12.52 -7.04 23.25
C TRP A 249 13.93 -6.89 23.81
N ARG A 250 14.31 -5.67 24.16
CA ARG A 250 15.51 -5.38 24.96
C ARG A 250 15.12 -5.30 26.44
N ALA A 251 15.93 -5.95 27.27
CA ALA A 251 15.77 -5.96 28.73
C ALA A 251 15.79 -4.54 29.33
N PRO A 252 15.08 -4.31 30.45
CA PRO A 252 15.16 -3.06 31.20
C PRO A 252 16.59 -2.79 31.68
N SER A 253 17.01 -1.52 31.66
CA SER A 253 18.37 -1.13 32.07
C SER A 253 18.52 -0.93 33.59
N GLY A 254 17.41 -0.79 34.31
CA GLY A 254 17.37 -0.47 35.75
C GLY A 254 17.09 -1.66 36.67
N GLU A 255 16.84 -2.86 36.14
CA GLU A 255 16.47 -4.04 36.92
C GLU A 255 17.48 -5.17 36.71
N LEU A 256 17.94 -5.79 37.80
CA LEU A 256 18.88 -6.91 37.76
C LEU A 256 18.13 -8.24 37.71
N ALA A 257 18.49 -9.09 36.74
CA ALA A 257 17.89 -10.42 36.54
C ALA A 257 16.34 -10.42 36.55
N PRO A 258 15.69 -9.56 35.73
CA PRO A 258 14.23 -9.55 35.64
C PRO A 258 13.71 -10.86 35.00
N SER A 259 12.46 -11.20 35.31
CA SER A 259 11.66 -12.14 34.53
C SER A 259 10.49 -11.41 33.86
N TYR A 260 9.81 -12.05 32.91
CA TYR A 260 8.79 -11.43 32.09
C TYR A 260 7.49 -12.23 32.06
N ASN A 261 6.37 -11.51 32.06
CA ASN A 261 5.06 -12.06 31.73
C ASN A 261 4.58 -11.44 30.43
N VAL A 262 4.29 -12.28 29.43
CA VAL A 262 3.91 -11.87 28.08
C VAL A 262 2.44 -12.20 27.85
N TYR A 263 1.70 -11.24 27.31
CA TYR A 263 0.27 -11.36 27.06
C TYR A 263 -0.07 -10.99 25.62
N VAL A 264 -1.11 -11.61 25.08
CA VAL A 264 -1.66 -11.30 23.75
C VAL A 264 -3.19 -11.33 23.80
N GLY A 265 -3.86 -10.54 22.98
CA GLY A 265 -5.30 -10.56 22.82
C GLY A 265 -5.75 -9.75 21.61
N THR A 266 -7.04 -9.77 21.29
CA THR A 266 -7.63 -9.00 20.18
C THR A 266 -8.23 -7.66 20.61
N LYS A 267 -8.13 -7.35 21.91
CA LYS A 267 -8.53 -6.06 22.49
C LYS A 267 -7.43 -5.55 23.42
N PRO A 268 -7.14 -4.24 23.43
CA PRO A 268 -6.07 -3.68 24.27
C PRO A 268 -6.35 -3.83 25.78
N THR A 269 -7.61 -4.03 26.17
CA THR A 269 -8.06 -4.18 27.57
C THR A 269 -8.29 -5.64 27.98
N SER A 270 -8.15 -6.59 27.07
CA SER A 270 -8.42 -8.01 27.32
C SER A 270 -7.28 -8.84 26.72
N LEU A 271 -6.20 -8.96 27.48
CA LEU A 271 -5.02 -9.74 27.10
C LEU A 271 -4.93 -11.00 27.96
N GLU A 272 -4.44 -12.06 27.35
CA GLU A 272 -4.30 -13.38 27.97
C GLU A 272 -2.83 -13.80 27.97
N SER A 273 -2.40 -14.47 29.03
CA SER A 273 -1.03 -14.94 29.19
C SER A 273 -0.60 -15.90 28.07
N VAL A 274 0.53 -15.59 27.43
CA VAL A 274 1.26 -16.45 26.49
C VAL A 274 2.41 -17.16 27.20
N ALA A 275 3.15 -16.43 28.05
CA ALA A 275 4.28 -16.94 28.81
C ALA A 275 4.40 -16.18 30.13
N THR A 276 4.77 -16.86 31.22
CA THR A 276 4.94 -16.24 32.54
C THR A 276 6.26 -16.64 33.18
N GLY A 277 6.92 -15.70 33.83
CA GLY A 277 8.17 -15.94 34.57
C GLY A 277 9.35 -16.36 33.69
N ILE A 278 9.33 -16.01 32.39
CA ILE A 278 10.46 -16.30 31.49
C ILE A 278 11.61 -15.35 31.80
N ASP A 279 12.84 -15.83 31.73
CA ASP A 279 14.07 -15.05 31.95
C ASP A 279 14.75 -14.62 30.63
N THR A 280 14.21 -15.07 29.50
CA THR A 280 14.63 -14.68 28.15
C THR A 280 13.88 -13.45 27.66
N THR A 281 14.51 -12.66 26.79
CA THR A 281 13.91 -11.46 26.17
C THR A 281 13.21 -11.76 24.84
N SER A 282 12.66 -12.97 24.72
CA SER A 282 11.92 -13.42 23.55
C SER A 282 10.96 -14.55 23.90
N THR A 283 9.91 -14.69 23.08
CA THR A 283 8.94 -15.77 23.13
C THR A 283 8.25 -15.92 21.77
N THR A 284 7.26 -16.82 21.68
CA THR A 284 6.43 -16.98 20.48
C THR A 284 4.99 -16.64 20.83
N LEU A 285 4.42 -15.63 20.15
CA LEU A 285 3.00 -15.33 20.21
C LEU A 285 2.25 -16.40 19.40
N THR A 286 1.14 -16.90 19.93
CA THR A 286 0.36 -18.02 19.35
C THR A 286 -1.12 -17.70 19.30
N GLY A 287 -1.85 -18.41 18.43
CA GLY A 287 -3.29 -18.17 18.20
C GLY A 287 -3.54 -16.95 17.32
N LEU A 288 -2.60 -16.67 16.40
CA LEU A 288 -2.67 -15.53 15.50
C LEU A 288 -3.34 -15.90 14.18
N ASN A 289 -3.94 -14.91 13.52
CA ASN A 289 -4.48 -15.01 12.17
C ASN A 289 -4.32 -13.66 11.44
N THR A 290 -4.51 -13.62 10.12
CA THR A 290 -4.27 -12.40 9.33
C THR A 290 -5.45 -11.44 9.28
N MET A 291 -6.57 -11.77 9.94
CA MET A 291 -7.80 -10.97 9.96
C MET A 291 -7.86 -10.03 11.17
N ASP A 292 -7.45 -10.55 12.33
CA ASP A 292 -7.60 -9.86 13.59
C ASP A 292 -6.54 -8.78 13.80
N THR A 293 -6.91 -7.80 14.63
CA THR A 293 -5.95 -6.86 15.21
C THR A 293 -5.51 -7.41 16.54
N PHE A 294 -4.21 -7.66 16.69
CA PHE A 294 -3.65 -8.17 17.93
C PHE A 294 -3.05 -7.04 18.75
N TYR A 295 -3.09 -7.24 20.05
CA TYR A 295 -2.48 -6.40 21.06
C TYR A 295 -1.61 -7.31 21.92
N TRP A 296 -0.39 -6.88 22.23
CA TRP A 296 0.49 -7.63 23.12
C TRP A 296 1.18 -6.72 24.11
N ARG A 297 1.62 -7.31 25.22
CA ARG A 297 2.22 -6.59 26.35
C ARG A 297 3.26 -7.48 27.02
N VAL A 298 4.32 -6.86 27.53
CA VAL A 298 5.33 -7.52 28.36
C VAL A 298 5.42 -6.79 29.70
N ASP A 299 5.05 -7.48 30.77
CA ASP A 299 5.23 -6.99 32.13
C ASP A 299 6.60 -7.47 32.66
N VAL A 300 7.35 -6.57 33.31
CA VAL A 300 8.65 -6.87 33.91
C VAL A 300 8.46 -7.22 35.38
N VAL A 301 8.98 -8.36 35.81
CA VAL A 301 8.95 -8.81 37.20
C VAL A 301 10.37 -8.79 37.77
N ALA A 302 10.57 -8.00 38.82
CA ALA A 302 11.86 -7.87 39.50
C ALA A 302 11.65 -7.91 41.03
N GLY A 303 12.19 -8.94 41.68
CA GLY A 303 11.93 -9.21 43.09
C GLY A 303 10.42 -9.39 43.35
N ASN A 304 9.86 -8.55 44.22
CA ASN A 304 8.43 -8.57 44.56
C ASN A 304 7.60 -7.55 43.76
N SER A 305 8.22 -6.84 42.81
CA SER A 305 7.57 -5.81 41.99
C SER A 305 7.21 -6.35 40.62
N THR A 306 6.04 -5.95 40.10
CA THR A 306 5.65 -6.14 38.70
C THR A 306 5.41 -4.78 38.07
N TYR A 307 6.14 -4.46 37.02
CA TYR A 307 6.00 -3.24 36.23
C TYR A 307 5.17 -3.53 34.99
N ILE A 308 3.95 -2.99 34.96
CA ILE A 308 3.00 -3.23 33.86
C ILE A 308 3.49 -2.53 32.59
N GLY A 309 3.67 -3.31 31.53
CA GLY A 309 4.21 -2.85 30.26
C GLY A 309 3.26 -1.97 29.46
N ARG A 310 3.75 -1.49 28.32
CA ARG A 310 2.91 -0.85 27.30
C ARG A 310 2.23 -1.91 26.44
N VAL A 311 1.01 -1.59 25.98
CA VAL A 311 0.30 -2.42 25.01
C VAL A 311 0.71 -1.99 23.61
N TYR A 312 1.09 -2.95 22.78
CA TYR A 312 1.51 -2.76 21.40
C TYR A 312 0.51 -3.45 20.47
N MET A 313 0.01 -2.74 19.48
CA MET A 313 -0.87 -3.27 18.43
C MET A 313 -0.02 -3.87 17.31
N PHE A 314 -0.43 -4.97 16.69
CA PHE A 314 0.16 -5.46 15.46
C PHE A 314 -0.86 -6.26 14.64
N ARG A 315 -0.56 -6.50 13.37
CA ARG A 315 -1.35 -7.36 12.47
C ARG A 315 -0.45 -8.25 11.63
N GLY A 316 -1.00 -9.38 11.21
CA GLY A 316 -0.40 -10.22 10.18
C GLY A 316 -0.70 -9.68 8.79
N ARG A 317 0.25 -9.78 7.87
CA ARG A 317 0.05 -9.44 6.46
C ARG A 317 -0.79 -10.51 5.78
N GLN A 318 -1.68 -10.06 4.90
CA GLN A 318 -2.45 -10.90 3.99
C GLN A 318 -2.34 -10.30 2.60
N LEU A 319 -2.18 -11.15 1.57
CA LEU A 319 -2.20 -10.65 0.19
C LEU A 319 -3.48 -9.86 -0.06
N ALA A 320 -3.37 -8.71 -0.72
CA ALA A 320 -4.49 -7.82 -1.05
C ALA A 320 -5.62 -8.60 -1.74
N PHE A 321 -5.25 -9.50 -2.65
CA PHE A 321 -6.07 -10.50 -3.31
C PHE A 321 -5.12 -11.59 -3.86
N PRO A 322 -5.61 -12.79 -4.25
CA PRO A 322 -4.76 -13.93 -4.59
C PRO A 322 -3.69 -13.67 -5.67
N GLY A 323 -3.99 -12.80 -6.65
CA GLY A 323 -3.07 -12.42 -7.74
C GLY A 323 -2.25 -11.14 -7.49
N ALA A 324 -2.22 -10.62 -6.26
CA ALA A 324 -1.49 -9.42 -5.91
C ALA A 324 0.01 -9.71 -5.79
N GLU A 325 0.84 -8.92 -6.48
CA GLU A 325 2.29 -9.12 -6.53
C GLU A 325 3.04 -7.79 -6.33
N GLY A 326 4.37 -7.87 -6.19
CA GLY A 326 5.23 -6.71 -5.97
C GLY A 326 5.19 -6.17 -4.54
N TRP A 327 5.62 -4.92 -4.38
CA TRP A 327 5.79 -4.28 -3.07
C TRP A 327 4.50 -3.70 -2.49
N GLY A 328 3.46 -3.49 -3.31
CA GLY A 328 2.10 -3.14 -2.88
C GLY A 328 1.21 -4.34 -2.55
N ARG A 329 1.71 -5.59 -2.70
CA ARG A 329 0.87 -6.81 -2.65
C ARG A 329 0.15 -7.08 -1.34
N PHE A 330 0.59 -6.45 -0.25
CA PHE A 330 -0.01 -6.59 1.08
C PHE A 330 -0.86 -5.39 1.50
N ALA A 331 -1.26 -4.55 0.54
CA ALA A 331 -2.28 -3.54 0.80
C ALA A 331 -3.50 -4.18 1.46
N ARG A 332 -3.87 -3.73 2.66
CA ARG A 332 -5.02 -4.29 3.37
C ARG A 332 -6.34 -3.97 2.67
N GLY A 333 -6.45 -2.79 2.07
CA GLY A 333 -7.72 -2.28 1.57
C GLY A 333 -8.78 -2.19 2.67
N GLY A 334 -10.04 -2.36 2.30
CA GLY A 334 -11.20 -2.26 3.18
C GLY A 334 -11.50 -3.46 4.08
N ARG A 335 -10.59 -4.43 4.20
CA ARG A 335 -10.82 -5.71 4.89
C ARG A 335 -11.32 -5.53 6.33
N GLY A 336 -12.46 -6.18 6.62
CA GLY A 336 -13.16 -6.09 7.92
C GLY A 336 -13.87 -4.76 8.16
N GLY A 337 -13.95 -3.91 7.14
CA GLY A 337 -14.65 -2.63 7.16
C GLY A 337 -16.09 -2.72 6.71
N GLN A 338 -16.69 -1.54 6.50
CA GLN A 338 -18.04 -1.40 5.96
C GLN A 338 -18.06 -1.58 4.43
N VAL A 339 -19.21 -1.97 3.89
CA VAL A 339 -19.45 -1.89 2.44
C VAL A 339 -20.11 -0.55 2.11
N VAL A 340 -19.58 0.14 1.11
CA VAL A 340 -20.15 1.40 0.59
C VAL A 340 -20.54 1.20 -0.86
N LYS A 341 -21.84 1.32 -1.15
CA LYS A 341 -22.41 1.03 -2.47
C LYS A 341 -22.52 2.33 -3.28
N VAL A 342 -21.96 2.33 -4.49
CA VAL A 342 -22.19 3.39 -5.48
C VAL A 342 -23.44 3.01 -6.28
N THR A 343 -24.50 3.79 -6.10
CA THR A 343 -25.83 3.60 -6.72
C THR A 343 -26.18 4.75 -7.68
N SER A 344 -25.38 5.83 -7.70
CA SER A 344 -25.57 7.00 -8.54
C SER A 344 -24.30 7.36 -9.32
N LEU A 345 -24.49 7.78 -10.57
CA LEU A 345 -23.43 8.29 -11.45
C LEU A 345 -23.15 9.79 -11.23
N ALA A 346 -23.92 10.44 -10.35
CA ALA A 346 -23.73 11.85 -10.04
C ALA A 346 -22.40 12.08 -9.32
N ASP A 347 -21.83 13.26 -9.55
CA ASP A 347 -20.67 13.74 -8.81
C ASP A 347 -21.09 14.73 -7.71
N SER A 348 -21.43 14.21 -6.53
CA SER A 348 -21.79 15.01 -5.35
C SER A 348 -21.20 14.42 -4.07
N THR A 349 -21.36 15.10 -2.95
CA THR A 349 -20.98 14.55 -1.63
C THR A 349 -22.08 13.71 -0.99
N ASP A 350 -23.15 13.39 -1.72
CA ASP A 350 -24.28 12.62 -1.20
C ASP A 350 -23.98 11.12 -1.22
N GLU A 351 -24.52 10.41 -0.23
CA GLU A 351 -24.44 8.96 -0.16
C GLU A 351 -24.93 8.29 -1.46
N GLY A 352 -24.29 7.19 -1.85
CA GLY A 352 -24.55 6.51 -3.13
C GLY A 352 -23.71 7.01 -4.30
N THR A 353 -22.93 8.08 -4.16
CA THR A 353 -21.99 8.55 -5.20
C THR A 353 -20.57 8.04 -4.98
N LEU A 354 -19.77 7.98 -6.05
CA LEU A 354 -18.35 7.65 -5.95
C LEU A 354 -17.59 8.67 -5.09
N ARG A 355 -17.87 9.97 -5.23
CA ARG A 355 -17.21 11.00 -4.42
C ARG A 355 -17.49 10.81 -2.93
N TYR A 356 -18.73 10.56 -2.52
CA TYR A 356 -19.03 10.24 -1.13
C TYR A 356 -18.18 9.06 -0.62
N ALA A 357 -18.17 7.95 -1.37
CA ALA A 357 -17.44 6.75 -0.99
C ALA A 357 -15.93 7.00 -0.81
N LEU A 358 -15.34 7.88 -1.63
CA LEU A 358 -13.91 8.15 -1.61
C LEU A 358 -13.49 9.28 -0.66
N THR A 359 -14.31 10.32 -0.49
CA THR A 359 -13.89 11.56 0.19
C THR A 359 -14.72 11.92 1.43
N VAL A 360 -15.88 11.32 1.63
CA VAL A 360 -16.79 11.64 2.76
C VAL A 360 -16.88 10.48 3.74
N ALA A 361 -17.06 9.25 3.24
CA ALA A 361 -17.10 8.06 4.08
C ALA A 361 -15.77 7.85 4.83
N THR A 362 -15.84 7.51 6.12
CA THR A 362 -14.68 7.35 7.00
C THR A 362 -14.47 5.89 7.42
N GLY A 363 -13.24 5.55 7.85
CA GLY A 363 -12.90 4.21 8.32
C GLY A 363 -12.67 3.19 7.19
N PRO A 364 -12.28 1.95 7.56
CA PRO A 364 -12.06 0.87 6.60
C PRO A 364 -13.32 0.59 5.78
N ARG A 365 -13.19 0.48 4.46
CA ARG A 365 -14.35 0.26 3.58
C ARG A 365 -14.04 -0.39 2.24
N ILE A 366 -14.98 -1.22 1.78
CA ILE A 366 -14.98 -1.81 0.44
C ILE A 366 -16.07 -1.10 -0.38
N VAL A 367 -15.65 -0.41 -1.43
CA VAL A 367 -16.51 0.31 -2.36
C VAL A 367 -16.89 -0.61 -3.51
N ILE A 368 -18.18 -0.85 -3.67
CA ILE A 368 -18.77 -1.65 -4.76
C ILE A 368 -19.74 -0.79 -5.59
N PHE A 369 -20.12 -1.28 -6.76
CA PHE A 369 -20.92 -0.54 -7.73
C PHE A 369 -22.18 -1.31 -8.10
N ASP A 370 -23.34 -0.72 -7.78
CA ASP A 370 -24.66 -1.19 -8.19
C ASP A 370 -25.16 -0.47 -9.44
N VAL A 371 -24.39 0.47 -9.96
CA VAL A 371 -24.68 1.20 -11.18
C VAL A 371 -23.50 1.13 -12.14
N ALA A 372 -23.78 1.18 -13.42
CA ALA A 372 -22.82 1.28 -14.51
C ALA A 372 -23.12 2.51 -15.37
N GLY A 373 -22.13 3.00 -16.10
CA GLY A 373 -22.24 4.20 -16.92
C GLY A 373 -21.06 5.15 -16.78
N VAL A 374 -21.27 6.38 -17.23
CA VAL A 374 -20.25 7.44 -17.19
C VAL A 374 -20.41 8.28 -15.92
N ILE A 375 -19.36 8.38 -15.13
CA ILE A 375 -19.25 9.35 -14.04
C ILE A 375 -18.45 10.55 -14.58
N THR A 376 -19.12 11.68 -14.76
CA THR A 376 -18.47 12.93 -15.20
C THR A 376 -18.14 13.76 -13.97
N THR A 377 -16.85 13.86 -13.65
CA THR A 377 -16.40 14.55 -12.44
C THR A 377 -16.26 16.05 -12.69
N THR A 378 -16.58 16.84 -11.68
CA THR A 378 -16.54 18.30 -11.65
C THR A 378 -15.29 18.83 -10.95
N SER A 379 -14.57 17.96 -10.24
CA SER A 379 -13.29 18.24 -9.59
C SER A 379 -12.53 16.94 -9.31
N ARG A 380 -11.21 17.03 -9.10
CA ARG A 380 -10.36 15.88 -8.77
C ARG A 380 -10.90 15.14 -7.54
N MET A 381 -10.98 13.81 -7.63
CA MET A 381 -11.29 12.93 -6.49
C MET A 381 -10.00 12.30 -5.98
N THR A 382 -9.54 12.75 -4.82
CA THR A 382 -8.28 12.28 -4.24
C THR A 382 -8.51 11.55 -2.94
N ILE A 383 -8.03 10.31 -2.88
CA ILE A 383 -8.00 9.51 -1.66
C ILE A 383 -6.73 9.84 -0.88
N ASN A 384 -6.89 10.37 0.32
CA ASN A 384 -5.82 10.74 1.26
C ASN A 384 -5.95 10.03 2.61
N SER A 385 -6.75 8.97 2.66
CA SER A 385 -7.04 8.16 3.85
C SER A 385 -6.58 6.73 3.65
N GLN A 386 -6.83 5.88 4.65
CA GLN A 386 -6.33 4.50 4.68
C GLN A 386 -7.44 3.45 4.69
N TYR A 387 -7.07 2.22 4.32
CA TYR A 387 -7.91 1.02 4.37
C TYR A 387 -9.14 1.07 3.43
N ILE A 388 -8.89 1.23 2.12
CA ILE A 388 -9.97 1.34 1.13
C ILE A 388 -9.75 0.34 0.00
N THR A 389 -10.78 -0.43 -0.32
CA THR A 389 -10.84 -1.21 -1.57
C THR A 389 -11.86 -0.57 -2.50
N VAL A 390 -11.49 -0.30 -3.75
CA VAL A 390 -12.42 0.09 -4.82
C VAL A 390 -12.51 -1.06 -5.81
N ALA A 391 -13.65 -1.74 -5.83
CA ALA A 391 -13.89 -2.94 -6.62
C ALA A 391 -14.81 -2.64 -7.83
N ALA A 392 -14.28 -1.93 -8.84
CA ALA A 392 -15.08 -1.51 -10.00
C ALA A 392 -15.59 -2.66 -10.87
N GLN A 393 -15.01 -3.86 -10.73
CA GLN A 393 -15.49 -5.09 -11.37
C GLN A 393 -16.90 -5.51 -10.95
N THR A 394 -17.44 -4.97 -9.85
CA THR A 394 -18.79 -5.29 -9.35
C THR A 394 -19.90 -4.63 -10.16
N ALA A 395 -19.59 -3.53 -10.87
CA ALA A 395 -20.54 -2.78 -11.68
C ALA A 395 -21.26 -3.67 -12.70
N PRO A 396 -22.57 -3.47 -12.95
CA PRO A 396 -23.30 -4.21 -13.98
C PRO A 396 -22.90 -3.79 -15.41
N GLY A 397 -23.47 -4.45 -16.43
CA GLY A 397 -23.39 -4.00 -17.83
C GLY A 397 -21.95 -3.78 -18.33
N LYS A 398 -21.68 -2.59 -18.91
CA LYS A 398 -20.32 -2.23 -19.41
C LYS A 398 -19.38 -1.72 -18.31
N GLY A 399 -19.84 -1.64 -17.06
CA GLY A 399 -19.09 -1.11 -15.93
C GLY A 399 -19.04 0.41 -15.89
N ILE A 400 -18.06 0.94 -15.16
CA ILE A 400 -17.88 2.38 -14.93
C ILE A 400 -16.73 2.94 -15.75
N VAL A 401 -16.93 4.15 -16.29
CA VAL A 401 -15.86 5.01 -16.80
C VAL A 401 -15.96 6.39 -16.17
N VAL A 402 -14.81 6.91 -15.74
CA VAL A 402 -14.68 8.25 -15.17
C VAL A 402 -14.07 9.19 -16.20
N GLN A 403 -14.70 10.35 -16.45
CA GLN A 403 -14.20 11.41 -17.33
C GLN A 403 -14.24 12.79 -16.64
N GLY A 404 -13.61 13.81 -17.24
CA GLY A 404 -13.49 15.13 -16.62
C GLY A 404 -12.20 15.26 -15.82
N TYR A 405 -12.32 15.35 -14.50
CA TYR A 405 -11.21 15.34 -13.56
C TYR A 405 -10.85 13.90 -13.10
N PRO A 406 -9.61 13.68 -12.65
CA PRO A 406 -9.13 12.34 -12.35
C PRO A 406 -9.53 11.81 -10.98
N VAL A 407 -9.41 10.49 -10.83
CA VAL A 407 -9.51 9.75 -9.56
C VAL A 407 -8.15 9.13 -9.25
N GLY A 408 -7.63 9.32 -8.04
CA GLY A 408 -6.34 8.74 -7.63
C GLY A 408 -6.04 8.96 -6.15
N LEU A 409 -4.80 8.66 -5.74
CA LEU A 409 -4.34 8.82 -4.37
C LEU A 409 -3.40 10.02 -4.23
N SER A 410 -3.44 10.64 -3.05
CA SER A 410 -2.41 11.56 -2.58
C SER A 410 -2.21 11.35 -1.08
N GLY A 411 -1.17 10.61 -0.72
CA GLY A 411 -0.87 10.22 0.67
C GLY A 411 -1.78 9.13 1.25
N GLY A 412 -2.46 8.34 0.42
CA GLY A 412 -3.27 7.20 0.88
C GLY A 412 -2.39 6.02 1.32
N THR A 413 -2.88 5.21 2.26
CA THR A 413 -2.17 4.02 2.76
C THR A 413 -3.08 2.79 2.76
N ASP A 414 -2.59 1.60 2.36
CA ASP A 414 -3.42 0.39 2.31
C ASP A 414 -4.65 0.55 1.42
N VAL A 415 -4.44 1.02 0.19
CA VAL A 415 -5.51 1.23 -0.80
C VAL A 415 -5.39 0.27 -1.98
N ILE A 416 -6.50 -0.38 -2.31
CA ILE A 416 -6.65 -1.28 -3.46
C ILE A 416 -7.61 -0.60 -4.44
N ILE A 417 -7.25 -0.45 -5.72
CA ILE A 417 -8.19 -0.08 -6.79
C ILE A 417 -8.08 -1.12 -7.90
N ARG A 418 -9.21 -1.73 -8.29
CA ARG A 418 -9.26 -2.72 -9.36
C ARG A 418 -10.28 -2.36 -10.42
N HIS A 419 -9.99 -2.68 -11.68
CA HIS A 419 -10.94 -2.63 -12.80
C HIS A 419 -11.58 -1.26 -13.12
N MET A 420 -10.94 -0.16 -12.72
CA MET A 420 -11.48 1.18 -12.98
C MET A 420 -10.98 1.73 -14.33
N ARG A 421 -11.87 2.39 -15.07
CA ARG A 421 -11.52 3.17 -16.26
C ARG A 421 -11.48 4.66 -15.95
N VAL A 422 -10.38 5.31 -16.29
CA VAL A 422 -10.23 6.77 -16.16
C VAL A 422 -9.81 7.34 -17.51
N ARG A 423 -10.72 8.08 -18.14
CA ARG A 423 -10.54 8.74 -19.44
C ARG A 423 -10.96 10.20 -19.35
N PRO A 424 -10.10 11.08 -18.79
CA PRO A 424 -10.42 12.49 -18.56
C PRO A 424 -10.91 13.20 -19.83
N GLY A 425 -10.25 12.94 -20.97
CA GLY A 425 -10.51 13.62 -22.22
C GLY A 425 -10.25 15.12 -22.10
N LYS A 426 -11.01 15.92 -22.88
CA LYS A 426 -10.97 17.39 -22.82
C LYS A 426 -12.13 17.98 -22.01
N ILE A 427 -12.85 17.16 -21.25
CA ILE A 427 -14.13 17.51 -20.62
C ILE A 427 -13.98 18.62 -19.58
N SER A 428 -12.88 18.63 -18.81
CA SER A 428 -12.60 19.67 -17.81
C SER A 428 -12.17 21.01 -18.41
N GLY A 429 -11.70 21.03 -19.66
CA GLY A 429 -11.03 22.19 -20.27
C GLY A 429 -9.63 22.48 -19.71
N GLU A 430 -9.12 21.65 -18.81
CA GLU A 430 -7.86 21.85 -18.10
C GLU A 430 -6.80 20.83 -18.52
N THR A 431 -5.53 21.14 -18.27
CA THR A 431 -4.46 20.13 -18.34
C THR A 431 -4.58 19.17 -17.17
N ILE A 432 -4.94 17.92 -17.47
CA ILE A 432 -5.29 16.88 -16.50
C ILE A 432 -4.46 15.60 -16.74
N ASP A 433 -3.96 15.04 -15.65
CA ASP A 433 -3.36 13.72 -15.51
C ASP A 433 -4.43 12.62 -15.36
N GLY A 434 -4.01 11.36 -15.43
CA GLY A 434 -4.90 10.22 -15.23
C GLY A 434 -4.98 9.78 -13.77
N MET A 435 -4.51 8.58 -13.47
CA MET A 435 -4.53 8.04 -12.10
C MET A 435 -3.17 8.22 -11.43
N GLY A 436 -3.11 8.08 -10.11
CA GLY A 436 -1.82 8.16 -9.44
C GLY A 436 -1.81 7.68 -7.99
N MET A 437 -0.61 7.51 -7.46
CA MET A 437 -0.29 7.06 -6.11
C MET A 437 0.68 8.01 -5.40
N GLN A 438 0.58 9.32 -5.68
CA GLN A 438 1.53 10.30 -5.14
C GLN A 438 1.60 10.18 -3.60
N GLY A 439 2.81 10.10 -3.05
CA GLY A 439 3.03 10.05 -1.60
C GLY A 439 2.41 8.85 -0.87
N SER A 440 1.87 7.86 -1.59
CA SER A 440 1.05 6.78 -1.02
C SER A 440 1.90 5.58 -0.59
N ASN A 441 1.40 4.75 0.33
CA ASN A 441 2.14 3.60 0.88
C ASN A 441 1.28 2.33 0.97
N HIS A 442 1.84 1.17 0.69
CA HIS A 442 1.11 -0.11 0.64
C HIS A 442 -0.15 0.00 -0.23
N CYS A 443 0.00 0.42 -1.48
CA CYS A 443 -1.12 0.59 -2.39
C CYS A 443 -0.94 -0.26 -3.65
N ILE A 444 -2.05 -0.75 -4.21
CA ILE A 444 -2.05 -1.54 -5.44
C ILE A 444 -3.18 -1.13 -6.37
N PHE A 445 -2.83 -0.85 -7.62
CA PHE A 445 -3.77 -0.71 -8.74
C PHE A 445 -3.60 -1.92 -9.65
N ASP A 446 -4.70 -2.65 -9.88
CA ASP A 446 -4.74 -3.86 -10.70
C ASP A 446 -5.79 -3.71 -11.80
N ARG A 447 -5.44 -4.08 -13.04
CA ARG A 447 -6.38 -4.13 -14.17
C ARG A 447 -7.17 -2.85 -14.39
N CYS A 448 -6.57 -1.69 -14.17
CA CYS A 448 -7.17 -0.41 -14.54
C CYS A 448 -6.96 -0.12 -16.03
N SER A 449 -7.74 0.81 -16.59
CA SER A 449 -7.52 1.36 -17.94
C SER A 449 -7.47 2.88 -17.85
N ILE A 450 -6.35 3.46 -18.30
CA ILE A 450 -6.08 4.90 -18.24
C ILE A 450 -5.81 5.41 -19.64
N SER A 451 -6.55 6.41 -20.10
CA SER A 451 -6.40 6.94 -21.45
C SER A 451 -6.79 8.41 -21.56
N TRP A 452 -6.44 9.04 -22.69
CA TRP A 452 -6.91 10.38 -23.05
C TRP A 452 -6.57 11.46 -22.03
N THR A 453 -5.37 11.38 -21.46
CA THR A 453 -4.81 12.37 -20.54
C THR A 453 -4.06 13.44 -21.31
N ILE A 454 -3.93 14.65 -20.75
CA ILE A 454 -3.20 15.76 -21.38
C ILE A 454 -1.82 15.94 -20.76
N ASP A 455 -1.67 15.69 -19.46
CA ASP A 455 -0.36 15.58 -18.79
C ASP A 455 0.10 14.11 -18.82
N GLU A 456 0.40 13.47 -17.69
CA GLU A 456 0.72 12.04 -17.66
C GLU A 456 -0.48 11.15 -17.32
N SER A 457 -0.53 9.95 -17.91
CA SER A 457 -1.59 8.99 -17.58
C SER A 457 -1.45 8.41 -16.17
N PHE A 458 -0.23 8.10 -15.72
CA PHE A 458 0.00 7.60 -14.37
C PHE A 458 1.14 8.31 -13.63
N SER A 459 0.94 8.64 -12.35
CA SER A 459 1.99 9.24 -11.52
C SER A 459 2.09 8.63 -10.11
N SER A 460 3.29 8.24 -9.69
CA SER A 460 3.57 7.75 -8.33
C SER A 460 4.75 8.44 -7.65
N ARG A 461 4.98 9.71 -8.00
CA ARG A 461 6.05 10.52 -7.39
C ARG A 461 5.96 10.49 -5.86
N SER A 462 7.12 10.30 -5.22
CA SER A 462 7.25 10.25 -3.75
C SER A 462 6.43 9.16 -3.07
N ALA A 463 5.90 8.17 -3.79
CA ALA A 463 5.27 7.00 -3.18
C ALA A 463 6.28 6.21 -2.32
N ASN A 464 5.77 5.32 -1.48
CA ASN A 464 6.57 4.41 -0.65
C ASN A 464 6.54 3.01 -1.28
N ASN A 465 5.83 2.04 -0.68
CA ASN A 465 5.73 0.66 -1.18
C ASN A 465 4.46 0.49 -2.03
N ILE A 466 4.57 0.36 -3.35
CA ILE A 466 3.39 0.30 -4.23
C ILE A 466 3.52 -0.72 -5.37
N THR A 467 2.38 -1.12 -5.93
CA THR A 467 2.29 -1.92 -7.16
C THR A 467 1.32 -1.31 -8.17
N LEU A 468 1.76 -1.15 -9.42
CA LEU A 468 0.89 -1.02 -10.60
C LEU A 468 1.03 -2.29 -11.44
N GLN A 469 -0.04 -3.08 -11.52
CA GLN A 469 -0.03 -4.34 -12.24
C GLN A 469 -1.17 -4.49 -13.23
N ARG A 470 -0.90 -5.22 -14.33
CA ARG A 470 -1.89 -5.62 -15.34
C ARG A 470 -2.75 -4.45 -15.84
N THR A 471 -2.23 -3.23 -15.78
CA THR A 471 -2.96 -2.01 -16.12
C THR A 471 -2.66 -1.61 -17.55
N MET A 472 -3.69 -1.11 -18.25
CA MET A 472 -3.55 -0.54 -19.58
C MET A 472 -3.38 0.98 -19.47
N ILE A 473 -2.33 1.49 -20.09
CA ILE A 473 -2.14 2.91 -20.35
C ILE A 473 -2.12 3.08 -21.87
N SER A 474 -3.07 3.82 -22.42
CA SER A 474 -3.16 3.97 -23.87
C SER A 474 -3.59 5.35 -24.31
N GLU A 475 -3.06 5.80 -25.45
CA GLU A 475 -3.49 7.04 -26.10
C GLU A 475 -3.56 8.26 -25.15
N PRO A 476 -2.50 8.58 -24.38
CA PRO A 476 -2.36 9.93 -23.85
C PRO A 476 -2.36 10.91 -25.03
N LEU A 477 -3.10 12.01 -24.91
CA LEU A 477 -3.34 12.93 -26.02
C LEU A 477 -2.07 13.75 -26.31
N ASN A 478 -1.68 13.83 -27.58
CA ASN A 478 -0.37 14.33 -27.96
C ASN A 478 -0.30 15.85 -28.12
N ASP A 479 -0.88 16.43 -29.17
CA ASP A 479 -1.08 17.89 -29.28
C ASP A 479 -2.46 18.30 -28.74
N ALA A 480 -2.57 18.29 -27.42
CA ALA A 480 -3.83 18.52 -26.71
C ALA A 480 -3.96 19.87 -26.01
N GLY A 481 -2.95 20.75 -26.11
CA GLY A 481 -2.98 22.09 -25.50
C GLY A 481 -2.53 22.12 -24.03
N HIS A 482 -1.41 21.47 -23.72
CA HIS A 482 -0.86 21.43 -22.37
C HIS A 482 -0.47 22.84 -21.86
N LYS A 483 -0.99 23.26 -20.71
CA LYS A 483 -0.91 24.65 -20.19
C LYS A 483 0.51 25.19 -19.97
N ASN A 484 1.47 24.31 -19.67
CA ASN A 484 2.86 24.69 -19.42
C ASN A 484 3.73 24.80 -20.69
N TYR A 485 3.17 24.51 -21.87
CA TYR A 485 3.92 24.48 -23.12
C TYR A 485 3.24 25.31 -24.23
N PRO A 486 4.01 25.79 -25.22
CA PRO A 486 3.44 26.44 -26.39
C PRO A 486 2.46 25.54 -27.14
N ALA A 487 1.48 26.13 -27.82
CA ALA A 487 0.56 25.41 -28.69
C ALA A 487 1.33 24.60 -29.76
N GLY A 488 0.87 23.39 -30.06
CA GLY A 488 1.55 22.46 -30.96
C GLY A 488 2.60 21.57 -30.29
N THR A 489 2.88 21.77 -28.99
CA THR A 489 3.81 20.91 -28.26
C THR A 489 3.17 19.54 -28.02
N GLN A 490 3.89 18.50 -28.44
CA GLN A 490 3.52 17.09 -28.28
C GLN A 490 3.86 16.61 -26.86
N HIS A 491 2.85 16.17 -26.11
CA HIS A 491 2.97 15.75 -24.71
C HIS A 491 2.14 14.50 -24.40
N GLY A 492 2.02 13.57 -25.36
CA GLY A 492 1.30 12.31 -25.16
C GLY A 492 2.08 11.34 -24.27
N TYR A 493 2.20 11.61 -22.97
CA TYR A 493 3.09 10.91 -22.05
C TYR A 493 2.39 9.89 -21.17
N ALA A 494 2.97 8.68 -21.06
CA ALA A 494 2.36 7.59 -20.32
C ALA A 494 2.51 7.74 -18.81
N ALA A 495 3.73 7.78 -18.25
CA ALA A 495 3.87 7.76 -16.79
C ALA A 495 5.10 8.45 -16.21
N SER A 496 4.95 8.94 -14.97
CA SER A 496 5.99 9.43 -14.07
C SER A 496 6.03 8.59 -12.79
N ILE A 497 6.99 7.67 -12.65
CA ILE A 497 7.00 6.64 -11.61
C ILE A 497 8.06 6.87 -10.52
N GLY A 498 7.65 6.75 -9.26
CA GLY A 498 8.49 6.79 -8.07
C GLY A 498 8.04 5.77 -7.02
N GLY A 499 8.79 5.68 -5.92
CA GLY A 499 8.55 4.73 -4.84
C GLY A 499 9.75 4.61 -3.89
N ASN A 500 9.56 4.45 -2.57
CA ASN A 500 10.59 3.85 -1.74
C ASN A 500 10.94 2.46 -2.30
N VAL A 501 9.91 1.68 -2.63
CA VAL A 501 9.97 0.63 -3.65
C VAL A 501 8.68 0.61 -4.47
N GLY A 502 8.76 0.87 -5.77
CA GLY A 502 7.61 0.79 -6.69
C GLY A 502 7.74 -0.39 -7.65
N SER A 503 6.73 -1.27 -7.69
CA SER A 503 6.61 -2.38 -8.64
C SER A 503 5.69 -2.01 -9.81
N PHE A 504 6.20 -2.05 -11.04
CA PHE A 504 5.48 -1.76 -12.27
C PHE A 504 5.63 -2.95 -13.19
N HIS A 505 4.63 -3.84 -13.22
CA HIS A 505 4.74 -5.09 -13.96
C HIS A 505 3.48 -5.51 -14.72
N HIS A 506 3.70 -6.22 -15.82
CA HIS A 506 2.63 -6.76 -16.64
C HIS A 506 1.66 -5.70 -17.19
N ASN A 507 2.08 -4.44 -17.27
CA ASN A 507 1.27 -3.37 -17.83
C ASN A 507 1.40 -3.33 -19.35
N LEU A 508 0.34 -2.90 -20.02
CA LEU A 508 0.39 -2.57 -21.45
C LEU A 508 0.40 -1.05 -21.61
N ILE A 509 1.45 -0.54 -22.25
CA ILE A 509 1.53 0.86 -22.68
C ILE A 509 1.44 0.87 -24.20
N ALA A 510 0.42 1.51 -24.75
CA ALA A 510 0.22 1.55 -26.20
C ALA A 510 -0.02 2.97 -26.69
N HIS A 511 0.54 3.30 -27.85
CA HIS A 511 0.22 4.54 -28.56
C HIS A 511 0.52 5.81 -27.76
N ALA A 512 1.63 5.83 -27.03
CA ALA A 512 2.13 6.99 -26.31
C ALA A 512 3.28 7.65 -27.08
N GLU A 513 3.33 8.98 -27.11
CA GLU A 513 4.46 9.72 -27.69
C GLU A 513 5.75 9.48 -26.90
N GLY A 514 5.64 9.43 -25.57
CA GLY A 514 6.80 9.41 -24.71
C GLY A 514 6.56 8.89 -23.32
N ARG A 515 7.67 8.80 -22.56
CA ARG A 515 7.68 8.41 -21.15
C ARG A 515 6.93 7.11 -20.91
N SER A 516 7.28 6.07 -21.67
CA SER A 516 6.79 4.71 -21.39
C SER A 516 6.92 4.45 -19.90
N TRP A 517 8.08 4.80 -19.34
CA TRP A 517 8.20 5.18 -17.94
C TRP A 517 9.16 6.36 -17.80
N SER A 518 8.76 7.45 -17.13
CA SER A 518 9.71 8.44 -16.63
C SER A 518 10.02 8.12 -15.17
N MET A 519 11.24 7.66 -14.90
CA MET A 519 11.74 7.39 -13.56
C MET A 519 11.92 8.71 -12.83
N ALA A 520 11.04 8.94 -11.86
CA ALA A 520 10.94 10.13 -11.05
C ALA A 520 11.26 9.81 -9.57
N GLY A 521 12.42 9.17 -9.35
CA GLY A 521 12.86 8.78 -8.00
C GLY A 521 13.04 9.97 -7.06
N GLY A 522 13.39 11.14 -7.61
CA GLY A 522 13.55 12.38 -6.86
C GLY A 522 14.66 12.31 -5.81
N LEU A 523 14.55 13.16 -4.79
CA LEU A 523 15.47 13.19 -3.66
C LEU A 523 14.72 12.85 -2.37
N ASN A 524 15.42 12.22 -1.43
CA ASN A 524 14.94 12.11 -0.05
C ASN A 524 15.17 13.42 0.71
N ASP A 525 14.64 13.50 1.94
CA ASP A 525 14.75 14.68 2.79
C ASP A 525 16.20 15.08 3.15
N SER A 526 17.17 14.18 2.95
CA SER A 526 18.61 14.43 3.14
C SER A 526 19.34 14.82 1.84
N ALA A 527 18.59 15.14 0.77
CA ALA A 527 19.11 15.48 -0.55
C ALA A 527 19.94 14.38 -1.24
N PHE A 528 19.67 13.10 -0.91
CA PHE A 528 20.20 11.96 -1.66
C PHE A 528 19.19 11.50 -2.70
N PHE A 529 19.66 10.96 -3.83
CA PHE A 529 18.79 10.26 -4.77
C PHE A 529 17.91 9.24 -4.05
N ALA A 530 16.62 9.28 -4.36
CA ALA A 530 15.60 8.37 -3.85
C ALA A 530 15.00 7.55 -5.01
N GLY A 531 14.08 6.64 -4.70
CA GLY A 531 13.47 5.78 -5.69
C GLY A 531 14.12 4.42 -5.77
N LYS A 532 13.37 3.35 -5.46
CA LYS A 532 13.72 1.99 -5.91
C LYS A 532 12.61 1.47 -6.81
N LEU A 533 12.92 1.10 -8.05
CA LEU A 533 11.90 0.75 -9.05
C LEU A 533 12.11 -0.67 -9.59
N ASP A 534 11.08 -1.52 -9.57
CA ASP A 534 11.05 -2.79 -10.30
C ASP A 534 10.13 -2.63 -11.52
N ILE A 535 10.73 -2.44 -12.69
CA ILE A 535 10.04 -2.27 -13.97
C ILE A 535 10.24 -3.54 -14.77
N ARG A 536 9.22 -4.40 -14.78
CA ARG A 536 9.39 -5.77 -15.27
C ARG A 536 8.20 -6.31 -16.05
N ASN A 537 8.47 -7.08 -17.10
CA ASN A 537 7.42 -7.76 -17.87
C ASN A 537 6.33 -6.82 -18.40
N ASN A 538 6.64 -5.54 -18.64
CA ASN A 538 5.71 -4.63 -19.30
C ASN A 538 5.79 -4.78 -20.82
N VAL A 539 4.68 -4.53 -21.50
CA VAL A 539 4.63 -4.45 -22.96
C VAL A 539 4.46 -3.00 -23.37
N VAL A 540 5.30 -2.54 -24.28
CA VAL A 540 5.22 -1.19 -24.85
C VAL A 540 5.03 -1.28 -26.36
N TYR A 541 4.00 -0.64 -26.89
CA TYR A 541 3.65 -0.70 -28.31
C TYR A 541 3.48 0.68 -28.95
N ASN A 542 4.06 0.85 -30.15
CA ASN A 542 3.96 2.07 -30.97
C ASN A 542 4.26 3.35 -30.17
N PHE A 543 5.42 3.36 -29.50
CA PHE A 543 5.96 4.53 -28.81
C PHE A 543 6.50 5.55 -29.81
N GLY A 544 6.47 6.83 -29.46
CA GLY A 544 7.02 7.92 -30.27
C GLY A 544 8.54 8.07 -30.15
N ASP A 545 9.00 9.31 -30.01
CA ASP A 545 10.43 9.63 -29.95
C ASP A 545 11.05 9.51 -28.55
N ARG A 546 10.32 9.03 -27.56
CA ARG A 546 10.79 8.88 -26.17
C ARG A 546 10.29 7.55 -25.57
N THR A 547 11.18 6.79 -24.94
CA THR A 547 10.86 5.50 -24.31
C THR A 547 10.90 5.62 -22.79
N THR A 548 11.59 4.73 -22.08
CA THR A 548 11.84 4.84 -20.64
C THR A 548 13.06 5.71 -20.37
N ASP A 549 12.97 6.65 -19.44
CA ASP A 549 14.07 7.55 -19.08
C ASP A 549 13.95 8.12 -17.66
N GLY A 550 14.72 9.16 -17.34
CA GLY A 550 14.81 9.74 -16.00
C GLY A 550 15.81 9.00 -15.10
N GLY A 551 15.61 9.09 -13.79
CA GLY A 551 16.48 8.43 -12.83
C GLY A 551 15.88 8.16 -11.45
N ALA A 552 16.45 7.16 -10.79
CA ALA A 552 16.13 6.72 -9.44
C ALA A 552 17.41 6.21 -8.75
N ASN A 553 17.40 6.12 -7.43
CA ASN A 553 18.53 5.57 -6.66
C ASN A 553 18.89 4.15 -7.15
N GLN A 554 17.89 3.28 -7.28
CA GLN A 554 18.05 1.92 -7.79
C GLN A 554 16.90 1.56 -8.73
N ALA A 555 17.16 0.87 -9.84
CA ALA A 555 16.10 0.26 -10.63
C ALA A 555 16.48 -1.10 -11.23
N ASN A 556 15.55 -2.05 -11.14
CA ASN A 556 15.57 -3.30 -11.90
C ASN A 556 14.69 -3.10 -13.16
N PHE A 557 15.27 -3.24 -14.34
CA PHE A 557 14.59 -3.14 -15.64
C PHE A 557 14.69 -4.48 -16.37
N VAL A 558 13.70 -5.34 -16.16
CA VAL A 558 13.81 -6.78 -16.44
C VAL A 558 12.71 -7.29 -17.36
N ASN A 559 13.08 -7.98 -18.44
CA ASN A 559 12.16 -8.73 -19.30
C ASN A 559 10.96 -7.91 -19.82
N ASN A 560 11.15 -6.62 -20.10
CA ASN A 560 10.17 -5.80 -20.79
C ASN A 560 10.19 -6.09 -22.30
N TYR A 561 9.05 -5.94 -22.96
CA TYR A 561 8.87 -6.22 -24.39
C TYR A 561 8.43 -4.97 -25.13
N TYR A 562 9.30 -4.43 -25.98
CA TYR A 562 9.04 -3.26 -26.80
C TYR A 562 8.74 -3.71 -28.23
N LYS A 563 7.55 -3.35 -28.73
CA LYS A 563 7.12 -3.59 -30.10
C LYS A 563 7.05 -2.25 -30.84
N PRO A 564 8.03 -1.93 -31.71
CA PRO A 564 7.99 -0.71 -32.50
C PRO A 564 6.72 -0.62 -33.36
N GLY A 565 6.20 0.58 -33.48
CA GLY A 565 5.16 0.95 -34.45
C GLY A 565 5.66 2.05 -35.41
N PRO A 566 4.78 2.61 -36.25
CA PRO A 566 5.14 3.60 -37.26
C PRO A 566 5.88 4.84 -36.74
N ASN A 567 5.71 5.21 -35.46
CA ASN A 567 6.35 6.39 -34.87
C ASN A 567 7.62 6.06 -34.07
N SER A 568 7.96 4.78 -33.92
CA SER A 568 9.02 4.32 -33.03
C SER A 568 10.40 4.47 -33.69
N THR A 569 11.13 5.50 -33.27
CA THR A 569 12.45 5.83 -33.84
C THR A 569 13.63 5.41 -32.95
N ARG A 570 13.38 5.13 -31.66
CA ARG A 570 14.42 4.71 -30.72
C ARG A 570 14.84 3.27 -30.96
N THR A 571 16.11 2.99 -30.62
CA THR A 571 16.69 1.65 -30.68
C THR A 571 17.24 1.20 -29.32
N TYR A 572 16.66 1.73 -28.24
CA TYR A 572 16.86 1.35 -26.85
C TYR A 572 15.53 1.43 -26.10
N ASP A 573 15.38 0.67 -25.02
CA ASP A 573 14.19 0.69 -24.17
C ASP A 573 14.33 1.72 -23.05
N LEU A 574 15.49 1.74 -22.39
CA LEU A 574 15.83 2.63 -21.27
C LEU A 574 17.02 3.53 -21.61
N ASN A 575 16.85 4.83 -21.42
CA ASN A 575 17.95 5.80 -21.32
C ASN A 575 18.01 6.38 -19.90
N ALA A 576 18.89 5.86 -19.04
CA ALA A 576 19.13 6.42 -17.72
C ALA A 576 19.76 7.81 -17.83
N GLN A 577 19.08 8.83 -17.31
CA GLN A 577 19.50 10.23 -17.42
C GLN A 577 20.14 10.70 -16.11
N TYR A 578 21.41 11.11 -16.20
CA TYR A 578 22.19 11.61 -15.08
C TYR A 578 22.38 13.12 -15.25
N GLU A 579 21.44 13.88 -14.70
CA GLU A 579 21.34 15.33 -14.92
C GLU A 579 21.47 16.16 -13.62
N ASP A 580 21.54 15.52 -12.46
CA ASP A 580 21.51 16.17 -11.14
C ASP A 580 22.80 15.88 -10.34
N ALA A 581 23.42 16.91 -9.76
CA ALA A 581 24.62 16.80 -8.91
C ALA A 581 24.24 16.54 -7.43
N ALA A 582 23.12 15.84 -7.21
CA ALA A 582 22.65 15.48 -5.88
C ALA A 582 23.54 14.42 -5.21
N ASN A 583 23.38 14.25 -3.89
CA ASN A 583 24.16 13.27 -3.14
C ASN A 583 23.71 11.84 -3.47
N GLY A 584 24.63 10.89 -3.29
CA GLY A 584 24.34 9.46 -3.50
C GLY A 584 24.58 9.01 -4.94
N VAL A 585 23.90 7.93 -5.32
CA VAL A 585 24.10 7.23 -6.59
C VAL A 585 22.78 6.88 -7.24
N GLN A 586 22.81 6.70 -8.56
CA GLN A 586 21.72 6.14 -9.36
C GLN A 586 22.25 4.92 -10.09
N GLN A 587 21.71 3.73 -9.82
CA GLN A 587 22.27 2.46 -10.28
C GLN A 587 21.18 1.53 -10.81
N TYR A 588 21.49 0.77 -11.85
CA TYR A 588 20.50 0.07 -12.66
C TYR A 588 20.91 -1.38 -12.91
N TYR A 589 19.93 -2.28 -12.91
CA TYR A 589 20.08 -3.67 -13.33
C TYR A 589 19.21 -3.85 -14.58
N CYS A 590 19.79 -4.27 -15.69
CA CYS A 590 19.09 -4.40 -16.98
C CYS A 590 19.30 -5.81 -17.55
N ALA A 591 18.20 -6.57 -17.70
CA ALA A 591 18.27 -7.97 -18.11
C ALA A 591 17.05 -8.42 -18.93
N GLY A 592 17.30 -9.21 -19.98
CA GLY A 592 16.29 -9.96 -20.75
C GLY A 592 15.18 -9.16 -21.44
N ASN A 593 15.37 -7.87 -21.65
CA ASN A 593 14.45 -7.03 -22.42
C ASN A 593 14.59 -7.32 -23.92
N SER A 594 13.51 -7.09 -24.66
CA SER A 594 13.47 -7.28 -26.11
C SER A 594 12.85 -6.07 -26.79
N MET A 595 13.43 -5.66 -27.92
CA MET A 595 12.80 -4.76 -28.88
C MET A 595 12.74 -5.42 -30.25
N VAL A 596 11.53 -5.65 -30.75
CA VAL A 596 11.31 -6.37 -32.01
C VAL A 596 12.09 -5.71 -33.16
N GLY A 597 12.95 -6.49 -33.82
CA GLY A 597 13.78 -6.04 -34.94
C GLY A 597 15.07 -5.30 -34.55
N LYS A 598 15.40 -5.22 -33.25
CA LYS A 598 16.59 -4.53 -32.74
C LYS A 598 17.47 -5.43 -31.86
N PHE A 599 16.89 -6.00 -30.80
CA PHE A 599 17.54 -6.95 -29.89
C PHE A 599 16.50 -7.82 -29.20
N ASP A 600 16.92 -8.96 -28.66
CA ASP A 600 16.08 -9.88 -27.90
C ASP A 600 16.59 -10.08 -26.47
N GLN A 601 15.84 -10.86 -25.69
CA GLN A 601 16.14 -11.19 -24.31
C GLN A 601 17.50 -11.88 -24.07
N ASN A 602 18.10 -12.48 -25.10
CA ASN A 602 19.39 -13.16 -25.00
C ASN A 602 20.54 -12.29 -25.51
N SER A 603 20.22 -11.15 -26.13
CA SER A 603 21.19 -10.18 -26.63
C SER A 603 21.90 -9.48 -25.48
N THR A 604 23.08 -8.90 -25.76
CA THR A 604 23.77 -8.02 -24.81
C THR A 604 22.87 -6.82 -24.46
N GLN A 605 22.48 -6.74 -23.19
CA GLN A 605 21.50 -5.76 -22.72
C GLN A 605 22.12 -4.37 -22.48
N VAL A 606 23.41 -4.34 -22.09
CA VAL A 606 24.20 -3.14 -21.82
C VAL A 606 25.61 -3.37 -22.36
N VAL A 607 26.18 -2.37 -23.03
CA VAL A 607 27.60 -2.35 -23.43
C VAL A 607 28.34 -1.40 -22.50
N ASP A 608 29.53 -1.81 -22.04
CA ASP A 608 30.32 -1.13 -21.02
C ASP A 608 29.46 -0.79 -19.79
N ASP A 609 29.43 0.49 -19.38
CA ASP A 609 28.60 1.00 -18.29
C ASP A 609 27.44 1.87 -18.83
N GLY A 610 26.99 1.57 -20.06
CA GLY A 610 25.84 2.19 -20.73
C GLY A 610 26.12 3.52 -21.44
N THR A 611 27.30 4.14 -21.26
CA THR A 611 27.67 5.41 -21.93
C THR A 611 28.20 5.18 -23.35
N GLY A 612 27.96 6.14 -24.24
CA GLY A 612 28.57 6.11 -25.57
C GLY A 612 27.97 5.04 -26.49
N LYS A 613 26.63 4.94 -26.50
CA LYS A 613 25.89 4.01 -27.35
C LYS A 613 26.40 4.02 -28.80
N THR A 614 26.90 2.88 -29.27
CA THR A 614 27.34 2.65 -30.66
C THR A 614 26.55 1.56 -31.39
N SER A 615 25.67 0.84 -30.69
CA SER A 615 24.84 -0.26 -31.21
C SER A 615 23.44 -0.26 -30.59
N ASP A 616 22.55 -1.09 -31.12
CA ASP A 616 21.23 -1.34 -30.53
C ASP A 616 21.38 -2.17 -29.25
N VAL A 617 20.88 -1.65 -28.13
CA VAL A 617 20.98 -2.25 -26.78
C VAL A 617 19.73 -1.88 -25.97
N ALA A 618 19.37 -2.72 -25.01
CA ALA A 618 18.20 -2.48 -24.16
C ALA A 618 18.34 -1.22 -23.30
N CYS A 619 19.48 -1.06 -22.63
CA CYS A 619 19.69 0.04 -21.69
C CYS A 619 20.97 0.83 -22.01
N THR A 620 20.85 2.16 -21.94
CA THR A 620 21.96 3.12 -22.12
C THR A 620 21.89 4.21 -21.06
N ALA A 621 22.95 5.00 -20.94
CA ALA A 621 23.06 6.12 -20.02
C ALA A 621 23.49 7.40 -20.76
N THR A 622 22.76 8.48 -20.52
CA THR A 622 23.14 9.84 -20.91
C THR A 622 23.65 10.58 -19.68
N VAL A 623 24.91 11.01 -19.73
CA VAL A 623 25.56 11.80 -18.67
C VAL A 623 25.72 13.22 -19.17
N THR A 624 24.88 14.15 -18.69
CA THR A 624 24.95 15.56 -19.08
C THR A 624 25.82 16.38 -18.11
N ASN A 625 26.02 15.89 -16.87
CA ASN A 625 26.90 16.50 -15.89
C ASN A 625 28.15 15.62 -15.63
N GLY A 626 29.35 16.15 -15.89
CA GLY A 626 30.63 15.41 -15.91
C GLY A 626 31.16 14.87 -14.56
N GLY A 627 30.29 14.73 -13.55
CA GLY A 627 30.65 14.31 -12.19
C GLY A 627 30.34 12.85 -11.83
N VAL A 628 29.73 12.06 -12.72
CA VAL A 628 29.36 10.66 -12.41
C VAL A 628 30.57 9.73 -12.57
N SER A 629 31.17 9.33 -11.45
CA SER A 629 32.35 8.44 -11.38
C SER A 629 32.06 7.03 -10.86
N TYR A 630 30.83 6.77 -10.41
CA TYR A 630 30.40 5.46 -9.92
C TYR A 630 29.86 4.57 -11.06
N GLN A 631 29.87 3.25 -10.83
CA GLN A 631 29.28 2.26 -11.74
C GLN A 631 27.77 2.45 -11.86
N LYS A 632 27.27 2.49 -13.09
CA LYS A 632 25.88 2.76 -13.45
C LYS A 632 25.06 1.49 -13.60
N PHE A 633 25.59 0.46 -14.25
CA PHE A 633 24.88 -0.80 -14.51
C PHE A 633 25.52 -2.00 -13.78
N PHE A 634 24.69 -2.80 -13.14
CA PHE A 634 25.07 -3.99 -12.38
C PHE A 634 24.57 -5.27 -13.04
N SER A 635 25.14 -6.41 -12.66
CA SER A 635 24.79 -7.74 -13.17
C SER A 635 23.78 -8.51 -12.32
N SER A 636 23.36 -7.97 -11.18
CA SER A 636 22.41 -8.57 -10.25
C SER A 636 21.34 -7.56 -9.82
N PRO A 637 20.11 -8.01 -9.53
CA PRO A 637 19.05 -7.13 -9.03
C PRO A 637 19.38 -6.58 -7.63
N PHE A 638 18.86 -5.39 -7.32
CA PHE A 638 19.15 -4.69 -6.05
C PHE A 638 18.28 -5.13 -4.87
N PHE A 639 17.13 -5.74 -5.15
CA PHE A 639 16.14 -6.15 -4.15
C PHE A 639 15.20 -7.20 -4.77
N GLU A 640 14.52 -7.97 -3.91
CA GLU A 640 13.55 -8.97 -4.35
C GLU A 640 12.34 -8.29 -5.01
N SER A 641 11.90 -8.89 -6.11
CA SER A 641 10.89 -8.29 -6.98
C SER A 641 9.47 -8.68 -6.56
N HIS A 642 9.30 -9.84 -5.91
CA HIS A 642 8.01 -10.42 -5.49
C HIS A 642 6.94 -10.50 -6.59
N VAL A 643 7.34 -10.68 -7.86
CA VAL A 643 6.40 -11.07 -8.92
C VAL A 643 6.92 -12.29 -9.65
N GLU A 644 6.02 -13.10 -10.18
CA GLU A 644 6.35 -14.19 -11.08
C GLU A 644 6.95 -13.62 -12.37
N THR A 645 8.26 -13.80 -12.58
CA THR A 645 8.96 -13.29 -13.76
C THR A 645 8.84 -14.28 -14.91
N GLN A 646 8.46 -13.80 -16.10
CA GLN A 646 8.62 -14.55 -17.35
C GLN A 646 9.67 -13.89 -18.24
N SER A 647 10.10 -14.58 -19.31
CA SER A 647 10.89 -13.93 -20.37
C SER A 647 10.08 -12.82 -21.04
N SER A 648 10.71 -11.89 -21.76
CA SER A 648 9.97 -10.78 -22.39
C SER A 648 8.98 -11.26 -23.45
N THR A 649 9.29 -12.34 -24.17
CA THR A 649 8.35 -12.96 -25.14
C THR A 649 7.13 -13.60 -24.48
N GLU A 650 7.31 -14.29 -23.36
CA GLU A 650 6.21 -14.87 -22.58
C GLU A 650 5.37 -13.79 -21.91
N ALA A 651 6.02 -12.77 -21.36
CA ALA A 651 5.36 -11.61 -20.79
C ALA A 651 4.47 -10.92 -21.83
N TYR A 652 4.94 -10.77 -23.07
CA TYR A 652 4.11 -10.23 -24.15
C TYR A 652 2.79 -10.98 -24.32
N LYS A 653 2.84 -12.32 -24.38
CA LYS A 653 1.64 -13.15 -24.53
C LYS A 653 0.68 -13.01 -23.37
N ARG A 654 1.20 -13.01 -22.13
CA ARG A 654 0.39 -12.89 -20.90
C ARG A 654 -0.23 -11.51 -20.76
N VAL A 655 0.54 -10.44 -20.99
CA VAL A 655 0.08 -9.05 -20.82
C VAL A 655 -1.08 -8.73 -21.75
N VAL A 656 -0.95 -8.98 -23.06
CA VAL A 656 -2.06 -8.68 -23.99
C VAL A 656 -3.29 -9.56 -23.75
N SER A 657 -3.12 -10.68 -23.04
CA SER A 657 -4.20 -11.60 -22.65
C SER A 657 -4.85 -11.25 -21.30
N ASP A 658 -4.27 -10.38 -20.47
CA ASP A 658 -4.78 -10.08 -19.12
C ASP A 658 -4.49 -8.66 -18.60
N THR A 659 -4.32 -7.70 -19.50
CA THR A 659 -4.18 -6.27 -19.15
C THR A 659 -5.50 -5.51 -19.26
N GLY A 660 -5.58 -4.36 -18.58
CA GLY A 660 -6.72 -3.45 -18.64
C GLY A 660 -7.95 -3.98 -17.90
N VAL A 661 -9.07 -3.27 -18.06
CA VAL A 661 -10.32 -3.68 -17.41
C VAL A 661 -10.91 -4.89 -18.12
N ARG A 662 -10.91 -6.04 -17.44
CA ARG A 662 -11.49 -7.31 -17.93
C ARG A 662 -12.89 -7.62 -17.42
N ALA A 663 -13.30 -7.01 -16.32
CA ALA A 663 -14.59 -7.20 -15.67
C ALA A 663 -15.26 -5.83 -15.41
N PRO A 664 -16.58 -5.69 -15.60
CA PRO A 664 -17.51 -6.73 -16.06
C PRO A 664 -17.26 -7.18 -17.51
N VAL A 665 -16.78 -6.27 -18.37
CA VAL A 665 -16.37 -6.58 -19.74
C VAL A 665 -15.21 -5.68 -20.15
N MET A 666 -14.45 -6.08 -21.17
CA MET A 666 -13.53 -5.18 -21.89
C MET A 666 -14.34 -4.32 -22.87
N ASP A 667 -14.02 -3.03 -22.96
CA ASP A 667 -14.74 -2.10 -23.83
C ASP A 667 -14.09 -2.03 -25.22
N ASP A 668 -14.71 -1.30 -26.16
CA ASP A 668 -14.31 -1.34 -27.56
C ASP A 668 -12.97 -0.61 -27.78
N HIS A 669 -12.70 0.42 -26.96
CA HIS A 669 -11.38 1.05 -26.91
C HIS A 669 -10.30 0.05 -26.48
N ASP A 670 -10.40 -0.55 -25.30
CA ASP A 670 -9.36 -1.45 -24.79
C ASP A 670 -9.17 -2.67 -25.72
N LYS A 671 -10.28 -3.22 -26.28
CA LYS A 671 -10.22 -4.32 -27.27
C LYS A 671 -9.41 -3.92 -28.51
N ARG A 672 -9.65 -2.72 -29.04
CA ARG A 672 -8.90 -2.20 -30.19
C ARG A 672 -7.41 -2.12 -29.86
N ILE A 673 -7.06 -1.55 -28.70
CA ILE A 673 -5.65 -1.41 -28.29
C ILE A 673 -4.95 -2.76 -28.22
N VAL A 674 -5.59 -3.80 -27.65
CA VAL A 674 -5.03 -5.15 -27.62
C VAL A 674 -4.89 -5.73 -29.03
N ASN A 675 -5.92 -5.62 -29.87
CA ASN A 675 -5.89 -6.13 -31.24
C ASN A 675 -4.79 -5.46 -32.08
N GLU A 676 -4.67 -4.13 -31.99
CA GLU A 676 -3.62 -3.34 -32.64
C GLU A 676 -2.23 -3.75 -32.15
N THR A 677 -2.07 -3.93 -30.83
CA THR A 677 -0.83 -4.44 -30.23
C THR A 677 -0.47 -5.82 -30.77
N VAL A 678 -1.43 -6.75 -30.84
CA VAL A 678 -1.20 -8.11 -31.34
C VAL A 678 -0.86 -8.13 -32.82
N ALA A 679 -1.67 -7.45 -33.64
CA ALA A 679 -1.53 -7.39 -35.10
C ALA A 679 -0.34 -6.54 -35.56
N GLY A 680 0.13 -5.60 -34.72
CA GLY A 680 1.13 -4.61 -35.13
C GLY A 680 0.55 -3.52 -36.04
N THR A 681 -0.75 -3.24 -35.94
CA THR A 681 -1.50 -2.31 -36.79
C THR A 681 -1.99 -1.08 -36.03
N GLN A 682 -2.51 -0.09 -36.75
CA GLN A 682 -3.01 1.18 -36.22
C GLN A 682 -4.21 1.60 -37.06
N THR A 683 -5.34 1.85 -36.41
CA THR A 683 -6.59 2.20 -37.07
C THR A 683 -6.70 3.70 -37.29
N TYR A 684 -6.29 4.49 -36.30
CA TYR A 684 -6.47 5.94 -36.27
C TYR A 684 -5.14 6.69 -36.31
N LYS A 685 -5.22 8.01 -36.46
CA LYS A 685 -4.07 8.93 -36.47
C LYS A 685 -4.46 10.24 -35.81
N GLY A 686 -3.49 10.92 -35.20
CA GLY A 686 -3.69 12.25 -34.63
C GLY A 686 -4.18 13.25 -35.68
N SER A 687 -5.26 13.97 -35.39
CA SER A 687 -5.84 14.96 -36.33
C SER A 687 -4.96 16.19 -36.57
N LYS A 688 -4.05 16.50 -35.64
CA LYS A 688 -3.13 17.64 -35.75
C LYS A 688 -1.72 17.21 -36.13
N THR A 689 -1.19 16.21 -35.42
CA THR A 689 0.19 15.73 -35.59
C THR A 689 0.33 14.78 -36.77
N GLY A 690 -0.75 14.11 -37.19
CA GLY A 690 -0.74 13.11 -38.26
C GLY A 690 -0.06 11.79 -37.89
N LYS A 691 0.35 11.61 -36.62
CA LYS A 691 1.06 10.40 -36.16
C LYS A 691 0.11 9.21 -36.11
N ALA A 692 0.54 8.07 -36.66
CA ALA A 692 -0.31 6.88 -36.78
C ALA A 692 -0.44 6.17 -35.43
N GLY A 693 -1.65 6.03 -34.91
CA GLY A 693 -1.96 5.46 -33.59
C GLY A 693 -1.82 6.43 -32.42
N ILE A 694 -1.03 7.50 -32.52
CA ILE A 694 -0.87 8.51 -31.45
C ILE A 694 -1.84 9.67 -31.74
N ILE A 695 -2.85 9.85 -30.89
CA ILE A 695 -3.98 10.75 -31.13
C ILE A 695 -3.81 12.11 -30.43
N ASP A 696 -4.49 13.15 -30.92
CA ASP A 696 -4.46 14.52 -30.39
C ASP A 696 -5.77 14.92 -29.69
N ASP A 697 -6.84 14.23 -30.01
CA ASP A 697 -8.19 14.45 -29.49
C ASP A 697 -8.93 13.11 -29.39
N PRO A 698 -9.74 12.87 -28.34
CA PRO A 698 -10.63 11.70 -28.31
C PRO A 698 -11.51 11.58 -29.56
N ALA A 699 -11.86 12.69 -30.22
CA ALA A 699 -12.61 12.68 -31.48
C ALA A 699 -11.88 11.96 -32.63
N ASP A 700 -10.55 11.84 -32.58
CA ASP A 700 -9.75 11.12 -33.59
C ASP A 700 -10.12 9.63 -33.67
N VAL A 701 -10.69 9.10 -32.59
CA VAL A 701 -11.13 7.70 -32.45
C VAL A 701 -12.65 7.57 -32.29
N GLY A 702 -13.40 8.66 -32.55
CA GLY A 702 -14.85 8.70 -32.41
C GLY A 702 -15.37 9.08 -31.01
N GLY A 703 -14.49 9.44 -30.08
CA GLY A 703 -14.83 9.82 -28.71
C GLY A 703 -15.14 8.63 -27.80
N LEU A 704 -15.73 8.91 -26.63
CA LEU A 704 -16.17 7.88 -25.70
C LEU A 704 -17.32 7.09 -26.31
N GLU A 705 -17.16 5.77 -26.39
CA GLU A 705 -18.23 4.87 -26.80
C GLU A 705 -19.44 4.94 -25.84
N THR A 706 -20.56 4.35 -26.22
CA THR A 706 -21.76 4.37 -25.36
C THR A 706 -21.57 3.48 -24.12
N PHE A 707 -21.76 4.07 -22.94
CA PHE A 707 -21.84 3.42 -21.64
C PHE A 707 -23.25 3.62 -21.06
N PRO A 708 -24.20 2.72 -21.34
CA PRO A 708 -25.57 2.84 -20.84
C PRO A 708 -25.63 2.83 -19.31
N THR A 709 -26.56 3.61 -18.74
CA THR A 709 -26.87 3.49 -17.31
C THR A 709 -27.61 2.19 -17.06
N VAL A 710 -27.00 1.31 -16.26
CA VAL A 710 -27.59 0.05 -15.83
C VAL A 710 -27.50 0.00 -14.32
N THR A 711 -28.60 -0.35 -13.64
CA THR A 711 -28.65 -0.52 -12.19
C THR A 711 -28.91 -1.97 -11.86
N ARG A 712 -28.26 -2.50 -10.82
CA ARG A 712 -28.53 -3.83 -10.28
C ARG A 712 -29.98 -3.90 -9.78
N ALA A 713 -30.64 -5.03 -10.03
CA ALA A 713 -31.94 -5.29 -9.45
C ALA A 713 -31.81 -5.45 -7.92
N SER A 714 -32.83 -5.06 -7.15
CA SER A 714 -32.82 -5.24 -5.70
C SER A 714 -32.79 -6.71 -5.26
N SER A 715 -33.09 -7.65 -6.16
CA SER A 715 -32.96 -9.10 -5.93
C SER A 715 -31.54 -9.64 -6.21
N TRP A 716 -30.59 -8.77 -6.54
CA TRP A 716 -29.19 -9.17 -6.72
C TRP A 716 -28.47 -9.37 -5.39
N ASP A 717 -28.77 -8.49 -4.44
CA ASP A 717 -28.22 -8.37 -3.09
C ASP A 717 -29.39 -7.92 -2.21
N ALA A 718 -30.23 -8.89 -1.83
CA ALA A 718 -31.53 -8.64 -1.23
C ALA A 718 -31.44 -8.29 0.26
N ASP A 719 -30.40 -8.76 0.95
CA ASP A 719 -30.11 -8.42 2.34
C ASP A 719 -29.18 -7.18 2.48
N ASN A 720 -28.67 -6.67 1.36
CA ASN A 720 -27.93 -5.43 1.22
C ASN A 720 -26.60 -5.45 2.00
N ASP A 721 -25.93 -6.61 2.03
CA ASP A 721 -24.59 -6.78 2.60
C ASP A 721 -23.47 -6.49 1.59
N GLY A 722 -23.82 -6.29 0.31
CA GLY A 722 -22.90 -6.01 -0.79
C GLY A 722 -22.40 -7.23 -1.55
N ILE A 723 -22.85 -8.41 -1.15
CA ILE A 723 -22.61 -9.69 -1.79
C ILE A 723 -23.84 -10.04 -2.61
N ALA A 724 -23.65 -10.72 -3.74
CA ALA A 724 -24.80 -11.17 -4.48
C ALA A 724 -25.40 -12.43 -3.82
N ASP A 725 -26.74 -12.54 -3.75
CA ASP A 725 -27.44 -13.65 -3.06
C ASP A 725 -26.97 -15.06 -3.51
N TRP A 726 -26.49 -15.20 -4.74
CA TRP A 726 -25.97 -16.48 -5.26
C TRP A 726 -24.57 -16.85 -4.74
N TRP A 727 -23.85 -15.91 -4.13
CA TRP A 727 -22.58 -16.12 -3.44
C TRP A 727 -22.77 -16.39 -1.94
N ASP A 728 -23.95 -16.13 -1.38
CA ASP A 728 -24.23 -16.33 0.04
C ASP A 728 -23.88 -17.74 0.51
N GLY A 729 -23.25 -17.81 1.69
CA GLY A 729 -22.74 -19.07 2.25
C GLY A 729 -21.41 -19.54 1.65
N SER A 730 -20.87 -18.86 0.64
CA SER A 730 -19.47 -19.02 0.22
C SER A 730 -18.53 -18.26 1.15
N THR A 731 -17.30 -18.77 1.33
CA THR A 731 -16.26 -18.08 2.11
C THR A 731 -15.37 -17.24 1.20
N GLY A 732 -14.53 -16.39 1.80
CA GLY A 732 -13.47 -15.70 1.07
C GLY A 732 -12.34 -16.62 0.57
N GLY A 733 -12.32 -17.88 1.02
CA GLY A 733 -11.10 -18.67 1.11
C GLY A 733 -10.26 -18.29 2.34
N GLU A 734 -9.08 -18.88 2.48
CA GLU A 734 -8.20 -18.65 3.62
C GLU A 734 -7.70 -17.19 3.67
N GLY A 735 -7.94 -16.51 4.80
CA GLY A 735 -7.48 -15.14 5.05
C GLY A 735 -8.30 -14.04 4.37
N TYR A 736 -9.50 -14.33 3.85
CA TYR A 736 -10.38 -13.35 3.22
C TYR A 736 -11.79 -13.39 3.82
N THR A 737 -12.43 -12.22 3.92
CA THR A 737 -13.87 -12.13 4.24
C THR A 737 -14.74 -12.64 3.08
N ALA A 738 -16.03 -12.91 3.33
CA ALA A 738 -16.97 -13.34 2.30
C ALA A 738 -17.07 -12.34 1.13
N ILE A 739 -17.15 -11.04 1.43
CA ILE A 739 -17.17 -9.97 0.43
C ILE A 739 -15.86 -9.89 -0.37
N GLU A 740 -14.71 -10.16 0.26
CA GLU A 740 -13.45 -10.25 -0.46
C GLU A 740 -13.43 -11.44 -1.42
N GLY A 741 -13.95 -12.59 -1.01
CA GLY A 741 -14.19 -13.73 -1.89
C GLY A 741 -15.02 -13.36 -3.12
N TYR A 742 -16.15 -12.69 -2.87
CA TYR A 742 -17.05 -12.22 -3.92
C TYR A 742 -16.33 -11.28 -4.91
N VAL A 743 -15.68 -10.22 -4.43
CA VAL A 743 -15.01 -9.27 -5.34
C VAL A 743 -13.77 -9.88 -6.02
N ASN A 744 -13.15 -10.91 -5.43
CA ASN A 744 -12.07 -11.67 -6.06
C ASN A 744 -12.61 -12.56 -7.19
N PHE A 745 -13.73 -13.25 -6.97
CA PHE A 745 -14.41 -14.01 -8.02
C PHE A 745 -14.81 -13.10 -9.19
N MET A 746 -15.42 -11.95 -8.88
CA MET A 746 -15.86 -10.99 -9.90
C MET A 746 -14.70 -10.36 -10.69
N ALA A 747 -13.47 -10.37 -10.17
CA ALA A 747 -12.32 -9.76 -10.83
C ALA A 747 -11.60 -10.70 -11.80
N GLU A 748 -11.67 -12.00 -11.56
CA GLU A 748 -11.04 -13.00 -12.42
C GLU A 748 -12.02 -13.50 -13.51
N PRO A 749 -11.53 -14.15 -14.58
CA PRO A 749 -12.41 -14.72 -15.60
C PRO A 749 -13.50 -15.61 -14.99
N HIS A 750 -14.77 -15.32 -15.31
CA HIS A 750 -15.89 -16.08 -14.79
C HIS A 750 -17.06 -16.14 -15.79
N ALA A 751 -17.98 -17.06 -15.54
CA ALA A 751 -19.24 -17.18 -16.26
C ALA A 751 -20.40 -17.51 -15.31
N PHE A 752 -21.61 -17.10 -15.72
CA PHE A 752 -22.86 -17.39 -15.01
C PHE A 752 -23.69 -18.40 -15.78
N VAL A 753 -24.33 -19.36 -15.11
CA VAL A 753 -25.18 -20.38 -15.78
C VAL A 753 -26.28 -20.88 -14.84
N SER A 754 -27.51 -21.11 -15.33
CA SER A 754 -28.54 -21.72 -14.49
C SER A 754 -28.29 -23.21 -14.27
N PRO A 755 -28.77 -23.80 -13.15
CA PRO A 755 -28.73 -25.24 -12.94
C PRO A 755 -29.29 -26.04 -14.12
N GLY A 756 -28.55 -27.04 -14.58
CA GLY A 756 -28.91 -27.88 -15.73
C GLY A 756 -28.82 -27.20 -17.10
N LYS A 757 -28.31 -25.97 -17.17
CA LYS A 757 -28.05 -25.25 -18.43
C LYS A 757 -26.57 -25.28 -18.80
N SER A 758 -26.26 -24.72 -19.97
CA SER A 758 -24.90 -24.62 -20.48
C SER A 758 -24.54 -23.19 -20.85
N VAL A 759 -23.27 -22.85 -20.69
CA VAL A 759 -22.67 -21.58 -21.13
C VAL A 759 -21.43 -21.88 -21.97
N THR A 760 -21.27 -21.15 -23.07
CA THR A 760 -20.10 -21.27 -23.95
C THR A 760 -19.20 -20.04 -23.79
N MET A 761 -17.92 -20.29 -23.56
CA MET A 761 -16.88 -19.27 -23.38
C MET A 761 -15.92 -19.30 -24.57
N ASP A 762 -15.59 -18.12 -25.11
CA ASP A 762 -14.50 -17.93 -26.06
C ASP A 762 -13.17 -17.85 -25.29
N LEU A 763 -12.42 -18.95 -25.27
CA LEU A 763 -11.17 -19.05 -24.51
C LEU A 763 -10.06 -18.20 -25.10
N ILE A 764 -10.09 -17.91 -26.41
CA ILE A 764 -9.07 -17.08 -27.05
C ILE A 764 -9.23 -15.64 -26.57
N ALA A 765 -10.44 -15.09 -26.71
CA ALA A 765 -10.74 -13.72 -26.27
C ALA A 765 -10.59 -13.56 -24.74
N LEU A 766 -11.01 -14.57 -23.98
CA LEU A 766 -11.01 -14.54 -22.52
C LEU A 766 -9.62 -14.70 -21.92
N LEU A 767 -8.77 -15.58 -22.49
CA LEU A 767 -7.58 -16.06 -21.80
C LEU A 767 -6.28 -15.96 -22.59
N ALA A 768 -6.33 -15.93 -23.94
CA ALA A 768 -5.18 -16.26 -24.77
C ALA A 768 -4.97 -15.33 -25.98
N ALA A 769 -5.40 -14.07 -25.91
CA ALA A 769 -5.31 -13.11 -27.02
C ALA A 769 -3.89 -12.95 -27.59
N GLY A 770 -2.86 -13.15 -26.78
CA GLY A 770 -1.45 -13.05 -27.20
C GLY A 770 -0.83 -14.34 -27.73
N PHE A 771 -1.45 -15.49 -27.50
CA PHE A 771 -0.89 -16.80 -27.83
C PHE A 771 -1.07 -17.14 -29.31
N LYS A 772 -0.12 -17.89 -29.88
CA LYS A 772 -0.09 -18.23 -31.30
C LYS A 772 -0.75 -19.58 -31.55
N SER A 773 -1.91 -19.58 -32.21
CA SER A 773 -2.68 -20.80 -32.47
C SER A 773 -2.91 -21.64 -31.20
N PRO A 774 -3.48 -21.05 -30.13
CA PRO A 774 -3.58 -21.72 -28.84
C PRO A 774 -4.51 -22.94 -28.90
N THR A 775 -4.14 -23.96 -28.13
CA THR A 775 -4.92 -25.14 -27.81
C THR A 775 -5.23 -25.15 -26.32
N PHE A 776 -6.33 -25.81 -25.94
CA PHE A 776 -6.87 -25.73 -24.59
C PHE A 776 -7.18 -27.12 -24.03
N ALA A 777 -6.82 -27.32 -22.77
CA ALA A 777 -7.28 -28.44 -21.96
C ALA A 777 -7.94 -27.93 -20.69
N VAL A 778 -9.02 -28.57 -20.24
CA VAL A 778 -9.79 -28.13 -19.07
C VAL A 778 -9.87 -29.25 -18.04
N SER A 779 -9.68 -28.90 -16.77
CA SER A 779 -9.80 -29.79 -15.62
C SER A 779 -10.44 -29.07 -14.42
N GLY A 780 -10.58 -29.75 -13.27
CA GLY A 780 -10.99 -29.13 -12.00
C GLY A 780 -12.49 -29.05 -11.73
N SER A 781 -13.35 -29.13 -12.76
CA SER A 781 -14.81 -29.06 -12.61
C SER A 781 -15.37 -30.10 -11.64
N THR A 782 -16.12 -29.66 -10.63
CA THR A 782 -16.76 -30.52 -9.62
C THR A 782 -18.29 -30.50 -9.66
N LYS A 783 -18.89 -29.47 -10.28
CA LYS A 783 -20.35 -29.25 -10.33
C LYS A 783 -20.90 -29.24 -11.75
N GLY A 784 -20.08 -29.53 -12.75
CA GLY A 784 -20.50 -29.61 -14.15
C GLY A 784 -19.57 -30.42 -15.02
N LYS A 785 -19.79 -30.36 -16.33
CA LYS A 785 -18.96 -30.99 -17.36
C LYS A 785 -18.52 -29.94 -18.38
N VAL A 786 -17.28 -30.05 -18.85
CA VAL A 786 -16.73 -29.14 -19.86
C VAL A 786 -16.43 -29.91 -21.14
N ALA A 787 -16.89 -29.38 -22.27
CA ALA A 787 -16.50 -29.82 -23.60
C ALA A 787 -15.70 -28.71 -24.29
N VAL A 788 -14.47 -29.01 -24.70
CA VAL A 788 -13.60 -28.08 -25.45
C VAL A 788 -13.72 -28.40 -26.94
N SER A 789 -13.92 -27.37 -27.75
CA SER A 789 -13.97 -27.49 -29.21
C SER A 789 -13.27 -26.28 -29.84
N GLY A 790 -12.05 -26.49 -30.34
CA GLY A 790 -11.23 -25.40 -30.87
C GLY A 790 -10.92 -24.35 -29.80
N GLY A 791 -11.22 -23.08 -30.11
CA GLY A 791 -11.00 -21.94 -29.21
C GLY A 791 -12.10 -21.71 -28.17
N SER A 792 -13.05 -22.63 -27.99
CA SER A 792 -14.19 -22.45 -27.09
C SER A 792 -14.36 -23.61 -26.12
N ALA A 793 -14.90 -23.30 -24.93
CA ALA A 793 -15.33 -24.30 -23.95
C ALA A 793 -16.82 -24.13 -23.64
N THR A 794 -17.57 -25.23 -23.71
CA THR A 794 -18.96 -25.29 -23.25
C THR A 794 -19.02 -25.97 -21.90
N TYR A 795 -19.35 -25.21 -20.86
CA TYR A 795 -19.62 -25.72 -19.51
C TYR A 795 -21.10 -26.07 -19.41
N THR A 796 -21.42 -27.27 -18.92
CA THR A 796 -22.80 -27.71 -18.64
C THR A 796 -22.94 -27.97 -17.15
N ALA A 797 -23.77 -27.17 -16.48
CA ALA A 797 -23.99 -27.26 -15.04
C ALA A 797 -24.79 -28.52 -14.68
N SER A 798 -24.48 -29.09 -13.51
CA SER A 798 -25.39 -30.03 -12.85
C SER A 798 -26.68 -29.34 -12.39
N SER A 799 -27.60 -30.10 -11.80
CA SER A 799 -28.85 -29.56 -11.25
C SER A 799 -28.68 -28.78 -9.94
N ALA A 800 -27.48 -28.73 -9.36
CA ALA A 800 -27.21 -28.04 -8.09
C ALA A 800 -26.62 -26.64 -8.32
N ALA A 801 -27.04 -25.68 -7.51
CA ALA A 801 -26.47 -24.34 -7.46
C ALA A 801 -25.11 -24.30 -6.75
N GLY A 802 -24.44 -23.15 -6.85
CA GLY A 802 -23.20 -22.82 -6.14
C GLY A 802 -22.05 -22.47 -7.08
N ILE A 803 -20.84 -22.40 -6.51
CA ILE A 803 -19.63 -22.00 -7.22
C ILE A 803 -18.82 -23.23 -7.63
N ASP A 804 -18.37 -23.26 -8.88
CA ASP A 804 -17.40 -24.21 -9.41
C ASP A 804 -16.17 -23.45 -9.94
N TYR A 805 -15.05 -24.16 -10.08
CA TYR A 805 -13.84 -23.62 -10.67
C TYR A 805 -13.28 -24.62 -11.66
N ILE A 806 -12.84 -24.12 -12.82
CA ILE A 806 -12.15 -24.91 -13.82
C ILE A 806 -10.76 -24.34 -14.05
N ASP A 807 -9.78 -25.21 -14.23
CA ASP A 807 -8.44 -24.82 -14.66
C ASP A 807 -8.35 -25.02 -16.17
N VAL A 808 -7.97 -23.97 -16.89
CA VAL A 808 -7.79 -23.95 -18.34
C VAL A 808 -6.30 -23.87 -18.63
N ALA A 809 -5.72 -24.98 -19.06
CA ALA A 809 -4.35 -25.04 -19.57
C ALA A 809 -4.32 -24.57 -21.02
N ILE A 810 -3.42 -23.64 -21.31
CA ILE A 810 -3.17 -23.04 -22.62
C ILE A 810 -1.81 -23.52 -23.07
N GLU A 811 -1.72 -24.06 -24.28
CA GLU A 811 -0.48 -24.35 -24.99
C GLU A 811 -0.57 -23.80 -26.41
N ASP A 812 0.48 -23.15 -26.89
CA ASP A 812 0.48 -22.55 -28.22
C ASP A 812 1.53 -23.17 -29.16
N SER A 813 1.47 -22.82 -30.44
CA SER A 813 2.35 -23.43 -31.46
C SER A 813 3.84 -23.10 -31.29
N GLU A 814 4.19 -22.19 -30.38
CA GLU A 814 5.57 -21.81 -30.06
C GLU A 814 6.06 -22.46 -28.76
N GLY A 815 5.25 -23.32 -28.12
CA GLY A 815 5.59 -24.05 -26.91
C GLY A 815 5.36 -23.27 -25.60
N SER A 816 4.71 -22.12 -25.67
CA SER A 816 4.36 -21.33 -24.48
C SER A 816 3.21 -21.99 -23.74
N THR A 817 3.28 -21.99 -22.40
CA THR A 817 2.24 -22.57 -21.55
C THR A 817 1.78 -21.60 -20.46
N TRP A 818 0.48 -21.65 -20.17
CA TRP A 818 -0.11 -20.92 -19.05
C TRP A 818 -1.39 -21.61 -18.59
N THR A 819 -1.60 -21.72 -17.28
CA THR A 819 -2.85 -22.23 -16.72
C THR A 819 -3.60 -21.10 -16.04
N ARG A 820 -4.87 -20.93 -16.38
CA ARG A 820 -5.74 -19.92 -15.77
C ARG A 820 -6.97 -20.56 -15.15
N LYS A 821 -7.32 -20.09 -13.97
CA LYS A 821 -8.56 -20.47 -13.30
C LYS A 821 -9.72 -19.65 -13.83
N VAL A 822 -10.86 -20.29 -14.09
CA VAL A 822 -12.12 -19.66 -14.48
C VAL A 822 -13.19 -20.05 -13.47
N GLY A 823 -13.86 -19.05 -12.89
CA GLY A 823 -14.97 -19.27 -11.95
C GLY A 823 -16.30 -19.49 -12.67
N ILE A 824 -17.14 -20.39 -12.16
CA ILE A 824 -18.48 -20.62 -12.69
C ILE A 824 -19.48 -20.47 -11.55
N ALA A 825 -20.37 -19.49 -11.65
CA ALA A 825 -21.45 -19.31 -10.69
C ALA A 825 -22.75 -19.89 -11.24
N ILE A 826 -23.29 -20.88 -10.53
CA ILE A 826 -24.46 -21.66 -10.92
C ILE A 826 -25.65 -21.22 -10.07
N PHE A 827 -26.60 -20.47 -10.64
CA PHE A 827 -27.77 -19.98 -9.90
C PHE A 827 -28.96 -19.72 -10.82
N ALA A 828 -30.17 -19.78 -10.27
CA ALA A 828 -31.39 -19.58 -11.05
C ALA A 828 -31.45 -18.15 -11.63
N GLY A 829 -31.72 -18.05 -12.94
CA GLY A 829 -31.85 -16.75 -13.61
C GLY A 829 -30.52 -16.15 -14.07
N ALA A 830 -29.41 -16.89 -13.99
CA ALA A 830 -28.09 -16.46 -14.45
C ALA A 830 -28.07 -15.87 -15.87
N GLU A 831 -28.92 -16.38 -16.76
CA GLU A 831 -29.03 -15.92 -18.16
C GLU A 831 -29.56 -14.49 -18.29
N SER A 832 -30.26 -13.97 -17.28
CA SER A 832 -30.71 -12.56 -17.23
C SER A 832 -29.67 -11.61 -16.64
N THR A 833 -28.55 -12.15 -16.13
CA THR A 833 -27.46 -11.39 -15.49
C THR A 833 -26.30 -11.11 -16.45
N GLN A 834 -26.12 -11.98 -17.47
CA GLN A 834 -24.99 -11.93 -18.41
C GLN A 834 -24.96 -10.65 -19.26
#